data_AF-A0A962J2K0-F1
#
_entry.id   AF-A0A962J2K0-F1
#
_cell.length_a   1.000
_cell.length_b   1.000
_cell.length_c   1.000
_cell.angle_alpha   90.00
_cell.angle_beta   90.00
_cell.angle_gamma   90.00
#
_symmetry.space_group_name_H-M   'P 1'
#
loop_
_entity.id
_entity.type
_entity.pdbx_description
1 polymer ?
#
loop_
_entity_poly.entity_id
_entity_poly.type
_entity_poly.pdbx_seq_one_letter_code
_entity_poly.pdbx_strand_id
1 'polypeptide(L)'
;MKVMLERFLRVLSGLVVLGVVGSGQVLAQTSTVVSIPESLQGFYSLDMVNAVVGSPISNTSQADTSDNILLYVNPYGTLCTRTSSSSTIQVISNRPVLQGGPFGAVEWDVAPSGLRFSLNINTTTFNGFDLYSTSGTLLGRLVGGAPQFDTGSCGTVPLNGRENTFFSLAEGVYPAFFPASSFVFNQIGDGFDVYRYYPSTEVYLAIRNNEVYARGGDFGDELAMLGTLSDLINDINAMPVPNQVPAFYQGTFLLSLDEVQPFSPLAEGTQLNFVVTDTGRLCVEELNLSFPVVSGNTATWNNSRGNLRYRIDLTRDDDPEEYDAELGLGQFLFQSFAGSTYGVFLGEKTSLATDCAGATGQDPDLQDINTFFALIEEQYPSVFPSGPQTYTQKSGRFTYRYYYATQVFVAVRDGMVYLNGGQFGSHDEPVAYDTLSALLAQLNNTALSAVLPTSIAGTYAMNFSSGSSFSPFADGASAQVVLDAAGNLCLDGVPFGAAVGKTSTPTLAYWESADTGLSISLDPAANTAGLRLQLSSLSGLSYSLLAGSRVSLATACSGNTTATDMTMADQLFALAEQHYATLFPASLVSFNQMEGNTVHRYYPATGMTLSITGESVSVKGGNYGNSLLPVGNLSELINQITGSGATDYNLLVTGTGRIVMSSTTINRKVDFKRSGVTRPDSTDTVAMQALVRSNVSTILPTIDSISIVNISESSTTMSFTAVVTGDTNISGTTRNYTLLFELSRL
;
A
#
# COMPACT_ATOMS: atom_id res chain seq x y z
N MET A 1 23.62 -31.08 40.18
CA MET A 1 24.42 -30.99 38.94
C MET A 1 23.80 -29.95 38.02
N LYS A 2 23.79 -28.70 38.50
CA LYS A 2 23.07 -27.54 37.96
C LYS A 2 23.76 -26.27 38.49
N VAL A 3 25.08 -26.22 38.37
CA VAL A 3 25.96 -25.07 38.68
C VAL A 3 27.27 -25.27 37.90
N MET A 4 27.24 -25.15 36.57
CA MET A 4 28.45 -25.02 35.74
C MET A 4 28.15 -24.51 34.30
N LEU A 5 27.08 -23.73 34.12
CA LEU A 5 26.67 -23.18 32.82
C LEU A 5 26.25 -21.69 32.91
N GLU A 6 26.93 -20.92 33.78
CA GLU A 6 26.60 -19.49 34.00
C GLU A 6 27.82 -18.56 34.04
N ARG A 7 29.01 -19.00 33.59
CA ARG A 7 30.23 -18.17 33.69
C ARG A 7 31.05 -17.97 32.41
N PHE A 8 30.46 -18.10 31.23
CA PHE A 8 31.18 -17.78 29.97
C PHE A 8 30.49 -16.82 29.00
N LEU A 9 29.41 -16.13 29.41
CA LEU A 9 28.83 -15.03 28.62
C LEU A 9 28.70 -13.76 29.45
N ARG A 10 29.67 -12.84 29.29
CA ARG A 10 29.49 -11.36 29.20
C ARG A 10 30.86 -10.68 29.07
N VAL A 11 30.89 -9.58 28.30
CA VAL A 11 31.99 -8.64 27.97
C VAL A 11 32.74 -9.06 26.67
N LEU A 12 32.64 -8.44 25.48
CA LEU A 12 32.12 -7.17 24.93
C LEU A 12 31.42 -7.48 23.56
N SER A 13 30.23 -7.02 23.18
CA SER A 13 29.80 -5.67 22.74
C SER A 13 30.69 -4.97 21.70
N GLY A 14 30.27 -4.97 20.43
CA GLY A 14 30.66 -3.94 19.46
C GLY A 14 30.65 -4.33 17.97
N LEU A 15 29.48 -4.46 17.33
CA LEU A 15 29.02 -3.62 16.19
C LEU A 15 27.77 -4.22 15.56
N VAL A 16 26.79 -3.34 15.34
CA VAL A 16 25.54 -3.58 14.62
C VAL A 16 25.75 -3.21 13.16
N VAL A 17 25.48 -4.14 12.24
CA VAL A 17 24.96 -3.83 10.89
C VAL A 17 23.87 -4.86 10.60
N LEU A 18 22.61 -4.40 10.62
CA LEU A 18 21.42 -5.14 10.24
C LEU A 18 21.27 -5.04 8.71
N GLY A 19 21.52 -6.15 8.01
CA GLY A 19 21.02 -6.39 6.65
C GLY A 19 19.97 -7.49 6.73
N VAL A 20 18.71 -7.13 6.52
CA VAL A 20 17.57 -8.06 6.45
C VAL A 20 17.71 -8.87 5.16
N VAL A 21 18.12 -10.13 5.26
CA VAL A 21 18.00 -11.09 4.17
C VAL A 21 16.64 -11.77 4.30
N GLY A 22 15.73 -11.43 3.40
CA GLY A 22 14.48 -12.14 3.22
C GLY A 22 14.75 -13.61 2.92
N SER A 23 14.13 -14.47 3.71
CA SER A 23 14.17 -15.93 3.54
C SER A 23 13.50 -16.35 2.23
N GLY A 24 14.29 -16.45 1.16
CA GLY A 24 13.94 -17.28 0.01
C GLY A 24 14.01 -18.73 0.43
N GLN A 25 12.87 -19.42 0.46
CA GLN A 25 12.84 -20.86 0.62
C GLN A 25 13.46 -21.50 -0.62
N VAL A 26 14.71 -21.94 -0.51
CA VAL A 26 15.33 -22.85 -1.48
C VAL A 26 14.62 -24.19 -1.32
N LEU A 27 13.67 -24.49 -2.21
CA LEU A 27 13.20 -25.85 -2.40
C LEU A 27 14.37 -26.66 -2.97
N ALA A 28 15.11 -27.35 -2.10
CA ALA A 28 16.03 -28.39 -2.51
C ALA A 28 15.22 -29.53 -3.13
N GLN A 29 15.07 -29.52 -4.46
CA GLN A 29 14.51 -30.64 -5.21
C GLN A 29 15.58 -31.73 -5.36
N THR A 30 15.25 -32.92 -4.89
CA THR A 30 16.07 -34.13 -5.00
C THR A 30 16.02 -34.64 -6.45
N SER A 31 16.98 -34.23 -7.28
CA SER A 31 17.26 -34.90 -8.55
C SER A 31 17.78 -36.32 -8.27
N THR A 32 17.22 -37.35 -8.93
CA THR A 32 17.49 -38.78 -8.61
C THR A 32 18.27 -39.53 -9.69
N VAL A 33 18.89 -38.86 -10.67
CA VAL A 33 19.68 -39.54 -11.72
C VAL A 33 20.97 -38.76 -12.02
N VAL A 34 22.11 -39.42 -11.81
CA VAL A 34 23.47 -38.90 -11.99
C VAL A 34 24.12 -39.67 -13.13
N SER A 35 24.71 -38.99 -14.12
CA SER A 35 25.47 -39.67 -15.16
C SER A 35 26.90 -39.95 -14.74
N ILE A 36 27.35 -41.14 -15.13
CA ILE A 36 28.64 -41.71 -14.76
C ILE A 36 29.61 -41.44 -15.92
N PRO A 37 30.86 -41.00 -15.67
CA PRO A 37 31.85 -40.80 -16.74
C PRO A 37 32.00 -42.05 -17.62
N GLU A 38 32.16 -41.89 -18.94
CA GLU A 38 32.26 -43.04 -19.88
C GLU A 38 33.34 -44.05 -19.48
N SER A 39 34.48 -43.58 -18.94
CA SER A 39 35.55 -44.46 -18.46
C SER A 39 35.19 -45.26 -17.20
N LEU A 40 34.10 -44.93 -16.54
CA LEU A 40 33.55 -45.58 -15.34
C LEU A 40 32.19 -46.26 -15.62
N GLN A 41 31.75 -46.31 -16.87
CA GLN A 41 30.56 -47.06 -17.28
C GLN A 41 30.94 -48.48 -17.69
N GLY A 42 30.01 -49.41 -17.52
CA GLY A 42 30.14 -50.77 -18.04
C GLY A 42 30.15 -51.85 -16.97
N PHE A 43 30.65 -53.02 -17.36
CA PHE A 43 30.62 -54.22 -16.54
C PHE A 43 31.91 -54.40 -15.74
N TYR A 44 31.76 -54.63 -14.45
CA TYR A 44 32.82 -54.83 -13.49
C TYR A 44 32.80 -56.24 -12.91
N SER A 45 33.98 -56.83 -12.80
CA SER A 45 34.23 -58.02 -12.00
C SER A 45 35.14 -57.62 -10.84
N LEU A 46 34.62 -57.68 -9.62
CA LEU A 46 35.22 -57.03 -8.45
C LEU A 46 35.46 -58.00 -7.31
N ASP A 47 36.56 -57.78 -6.62
CA ASP A 47 36.91 -58.42 -5.36
C ASP A 47 36.55 -57.54 -4.17
N MET A 48 35.97 -58.13 -3.13
CA MET A 48 35.82 -57.49 -1.83
C MET A 48 37.13 -57.58 -1.05
N VAL A 49 37.66 -56.42 -0.67
CA VAL A 49 38.86 -56.28 0.17
C VAL A 49 38.56 -55.44 1.41
N ASN A 50 39.34 -55.67 2.46
CA ASN A 50 39.25 -54.95 3.74
C ASN A 50 37.84 -54.96 4.38
N ALA A 51 37.08 -56.04 4.19
CA ALA A 51 35.79 -56.25 4.85
C ALA A 51 35.96 -56.21 6.38
N VAL A 52 35.21 -55.33 7.04
CA VAL A 52 35.22 -55.19 8.51
C VAL A 52 34.33 -56.23 9.18
N VAL A 53 34.54 -56.47 10.48
CA VAL A 53 33.69 -57.35 11.28
C VAL A 53 32.25 -56.81 11.29
N GLY A 54 31.31 -57.57 10.74
CA GLY A 54 29.91 -57.16 10.58
C GLY A 54 29.52 -56.73 9.17
N SER A 55 30.46 -56.68 8.21
CA SER A 55 30.12 -56.55 6.79
C SER A 55 29.28 -57.75 6.32
N PRO A 56 28.18 -57.55 5.56
CA PRO A 56 27.40 -58.65 4.99
C PRO A 56 28.10 -59.33 3.81
N ILE A 57 29.18 -58.74 3.30
CA ILE A 57 30.02 -59.29 2.23
C ILE A 57 31.41 -59.57 2.81
N SER A 58 31.84 -60.83 2.77
CA SER A 58 33.19 -61.25 3.18
C SER A 58 34.23 -60.91 2.12
N ASN A 59 35.51 -60.82 2.50
CA ASN A 59 36.60 -60.69 1.53
C ASN A 59 36.56 -61.85 0.53
N THR A 60 36.77 -61.55 -0.74
CA THR A 60 36.86 -62.52 -1.85
C THR A 60 38.32 -62.72 -2.24
N SER A 61 38.58 -63.76 -3.03
CA SER A 61 39.93 -64.13 -3.46
C SER A 61 40.23 -63.65 -4.87
N GLN A 62 41.25 -62.80 -5.02
CA GLN A 62 41.76 -62.39 -6.34
C GLN A 62 42.21 -63.57 -7.24
N ALA A 63 42.43 -64.75 -6.67
CA ALA A 63 42.80 -65.96 -7.40
C ALA A 63 41.61 -66.84 -7.83
N ASP A 64 40.40 -66.56 -7.34
CA ASP A 64 39.20 -67.35 -7.61
C ASP A 64 38.12 -66.47 -8.24
N THR A 65 37.97 -66.52 -9.57
CA THR A 65 36.98 -65.66 -10.25
C THR A 65 35.52 -66.08 -10.00
N SER A 66 35.28 -67.19 -9.30
CA SER A 66 33.93 -67.69 -9.02
C SER A 66 33.24 -66.97 -7.86
N ASP A 67 34.01 -66.32 -6.97
CA ASP A 67 33.51 -65.52 -5.84
C ASP A 67 33.44 -64.01 -6.15
N ASN A 68 33.83 -63.60 -7.35
CA ASN A 68 33.77 -62.21 -7.81
C ASN A 68 32.36 -61.62 -7.75
N ILE A 69 32.30 -60.36 -7.36
CA ILE A 69 31.10 -59.54 -7.35
C ILE A 69 30.98 -58.85 -8.70
N LEU A 70 29.90 -59.17 -9.41
CA LEU A 70 29.65 -58.60 -10.73
C LEU A 70 28.71 -57.41 -10.61
N LEU A 71 29.21 -56.23 -10.95
CA LEU A 71 28.44 -54.99 -10.96
C LEU A 71 28.39 -54.42 -12.38
N TYR A 72 27.31 -53.74 -12.69
CA TYR A 72 27.19 -52.98 -13.92
C TYR A 72 26.70 -51.58 -13.59
N VAL A 73 27.36 -50.58 -14.14
CA VAL A 73 26.96 -49.18 -14.01
C VAL A 73 26.63 -48.64 -15.39
N ASN A 74 25.37 -48.27 -15.59
CA ASN A 74 24.93 -47.69 -16.86
C ASN A 74 25.29 -46.19 -16.94
N PRO A 75 25.23 -45.57 -18.13
CA PRO A 75 25.56 -44.16 -18.33
C PRO A 75 24.76 -43.17 -17.47
N TYR A 76 23.62 -43.61 -16.93
CA TYR A 76 22.64 -42.83 -16.17
C TYR A 76 22.64 -43.22 -14.68
N GLY A 77 23.69 -43.90 -14.21
CA GLY A 77 23.84 -44.25 -12.80
C GLY A 77 22.82 -45.27 -12.31
N THR A 78 22.29 -46.15 -13.16
CA THR A 78 21.66 -47.38 -12.67
C THR A 78 22.75 -48.38 -12.33
N LEU A 79 22.70 -48.87 -11.09
CA LEU A 79 23.55 -49.93 -10.58
C LEU A 79 22.80 -51.26 -10.68
N CYS A 80 23.37 -52.20 -11.42
CA CYS A 80 22.89 -53.57 -11.52
C CYS A 80 23.93 -54.55 -10.99
N THR A 81 23.47 -55.75 -10.66
CA THR A 81 24.33 -56.90 -10.36
C THR A 81 23.95 -58.09 -11.22
N ARG A 82 24.89 -59.03 -11.34
CA ARG A 82 24.70 -60.33 -11.96
C ARG A 82 25.30 -61.38 -11.04
N THR A 83 24.61 -62.50 -10.82
CA THR A 83 25.24 -63.64 -10.13
C THR A 83 26.09 -64.43 -11.12
N SER A 84 27.24 -64.97 -10.71
CA SER A 84 28.11 -65.78 -11.58
C SER A 84 27.41 -67.00 -12.20
N SER A 85 26.33 -67.49 -11.57
CA SER A 85 25.49 -68.60 -12.04
C SER A 85 24.30 -68.20 -12.93
N SER A 86 24.07 -66.91 -13.21
CA SER A 86 22.93 -66.43 -14.01
C SER A 86 23.37 -65.41 -15.05
N SER A 87 22.81 -65.49 -16.25
CA SER A 87 22.97 -64.45 -17.28
C SER A 87 22.04 -63.24 -17.05
N THR A 88 21.10 -63.32 -16.10
CA THR A 88 20.13 -62.26 -15.81
C THR A 88 20.79 -61.11 -15.05
N ILE A 89 20.71 -59.91 -15.61
CA ILE A 89 21.11 -58.65 -14.96
C ILE A 89 19.94 -58.16 -14.10
N GLN A 90 20.19 -57.90 -12.82
CA GLN A 90 19.18 -57.38 -11.88
C GLN A 90 19.53 -55.95 -11.47
N VAL A 91 18.57 -55.03 -11.61
CA VAL A 91 18.70 -53.67 -11.06
C VAL A 91 18.68 -53.75 -9.54
N ILE A 92 19.73 -53.23 -8.90
CA ILE A 92 19.84 -53.17 -7.43
C ILE A 92 19.66 -51.76 -6.89
N SER A 93 19.97 -50.73 -7.69
CA SER A 93 19.58 -49.35 -7.42
C SER A 93 19.53 -48.54 -8.72
N ASN A 94 18.50 -47.72 -8.88
CA ASN A 94 18.33 -46.81 -10.02
C ASN A 94 18.22 -45.35 -9.57
N ARG A 95 18.64 -45.06 -8.34
CA ARG A 95 18.57 -43.74 -7.70
C ARG A 95 19.94 -43.34 -7.17
N PRO A 96 20.89 -43.04 -8.06
CA PRO A 96 22.18 -42.49 -7.64
C PRO A 96 21.98 -41.14 -6.96
N VAL A 97 22.79 -40.85 -5.95
CA VAL A 97 22.87 -39.56 -5.26
C VAL A 97 24.29 -39.04 -5.37
N LEU A 98 24.45 -37.81 -5.86
CA LEU A 98 25.74 -37.14 -5.85
C LEU A 98 26.03 -36.62 -4.44
N GLN A 99 27.20 -36.92 -3.88
CA GLN A 99 27.63 -36.43 -2.56
C GLN A 99 28.92 -35.61 -2.66
N GLY A 100 28.95 -34.50 -1.90
CA GLY A 100 30.03 -33.52 -1.89
C GLY A 100 29.87 -32.42 -2.95
N GLY A 101 30.31 -31.20 -2.61
CA GLY A 101 30.48 -30.12 -3.59
C GLY A 101 31.38 -30.55 -4.76
N PRO A 102 31.50 -29.72 -5.81
CA PRO A 102 31.38 -30.14 -7.20
C PRO A 102 32.18 -31.42 -7.54
N PHE A 103 31.54 -32.59 -7.32
CA PHE A 103 31.90 -33.93 -7.84
C PHE A 103 32.68 -34.94 -6.96
N GLY A 104 32.48 -35.00 -5.64
CA GLY A 104 33.18 -35.96 -4.76
C GLY A 104 32.98 -37.47 -5.03
N ALA A 105 31.74 -37.94 -5.11
CA ALA A 105 31.38 -39.35 -5.36
C ALA A 105 29.91 -39.51 -5.76
N VAL A 106 29.56 -40.64 -6.38
CA VAL A 106 28.18 -41.09 -6.61
C VAL A 106 27.86 -42.23 -5.65
N GLU A 107 26.73 -42.11 -4.95
CA GLU A 107 26.27 -43.10 -4.00
C GLU A 107 24.97 -43.80 -4.44
N TRP A 108 24.88 -45.11 -4.20
CA TRP A 108 23.67 -45.91 -4.43
C TRP A 108 23.25 -46.60 -3.14
N ASP A 109 22.11 -46.18 -2.60
CA ASP A 109 21.44 -46.93 -1.54
C ASP A 109 20.70 -48.13 -2.11
N VAL A 110 20.96 -49.31 -1.55
CA VAL A 110 20.27 -50.56 -1.84
C VAL A 110 19.37 -50.89 -0.64
N ALA A 111 18.18 -50.29 -0.65
CA ALA A 111 17.25 -50.32 0.48
C ALA A 111 16.97 -51.73 1.06
N PRO A 112 16.83 -52.81 0.26
CA PRO A 112 16.59 -54.15 0.82
C PRO A 112 17.76 -54.71 1.65
N SER A 113 18.99 -54.28 1.39
CA SER A 113 20.20 -54.81 2.06
C SER A 113 20.81 -53.84 3.07
N GLY A 114 20.31 -52.60 3.16
CA GLY A 114 20.89 -51.57 4.03
C GLY A 114 22.33 -51.20 3.66
N LEU A 115 22.71 -51.47 2.40
CA LEU A 115 24.03 -51.17 1.84
C LEU A 115 24.00 -49.88 1.03
N ARG A 116 25.15 -49.20 1.01
CA ARG A 116 25.43 -48.04 0.19
C ARG A 116 26.72 -48.25 -0.58
N PHE A 117 26.66 -48.18 -1.91
CA PHE A 117 27.83 -48.23 -2.78
C PHE A 117 28.26 -46.80 -3.07
N SER A 118 29.55 -46.49 -3.02
CA SER A 118 30.09 -45.17 -3.37
C SER A 118 31.18 -45.31 -4.42
N LEU A 119 31.04 -44.59 -5.54
CA LEU A 119 32.01 -44.54 -6.62
C LEU A 119 32.59 -43.12 -6.71
N ASN A 120 33.90 -43.00 -6.57
CA ASN A 120 34.57 -41.73 -6.82
C ASN A 120 34.60 -41.45 -8.33
N ILE A 121 33.98 -40.35 -8.76
CA ILE A 121 33.90 -39.95 -10.17
C ILE A 121 34.87 -38.83 -10.55
N ASN A 122 35.73 -38.38 -9.62
CA ASN A 122 36.79 -37.40 -9.91
C ASN A 122 37.99 -37.99 -10.64
N THR A 123 37.99 -39.30 -10.91
CA THR A 123 39.09 -39.99 -11.55
C THR A 123 38.66 -40.51 -12.92
N THR A 124 39.55 -40.41 -13.90
CA THR A 124 39.34 -41.02 -15.23
C THR A 124 39.60 -42.53 -15.23
N THR A 125 40.22 -43.04 -14.16
CA THR A 125 40.50 -44.47 -13.95
C THR A 125 39.66 -45.02 -12.81
N PHE A 126 39.12 -46.22 -13.00
CA PHE A 126 38.36 -46.92 -11.96
C PHE A 126 39.26 -47.29 -10.79
N ASN A 127 38.89 -46.85 -9.58
CA ASN A 127 39.65 -47.10 -8.34
C ASN A 127 38.85 -47.95 -7.32
N GLY A 128 37.74 -48.54 -7.74
CA GLY A 128 36.87 -49.34 -6.88
C GLY A 128 35.62 -48.61 -6.36
N PHE A 129 34.73 -49.38 -5.76
CA PHE A 129 33.57 -48.88 -5.00
C PHE A 129 33.86 -49.01 -3.50
N ASP A 130 33.64 -47.97 -2.73
CA ASP A 130 33.60 -48.09 -1.28
C ASP A 130 32.19 -48.55 -0.85
N LEU A 131 32.13 -49.53 0.06
CA LEU A 131 30.87 -50.10 0.54
C LEU A 131 30.60 -49.61 1.96
N TYR A 132 29.48 -48.95 2.17
CA TYR A 132 29.03 -48.44 3.46
C TYR A 132 27.74 -49.12 3.90
N SER A 133 27.43 -49.06 5.20
CA SER A 133 26.05 -49.15 5.66
C SER A 133 25.30 -47.87 5.29
N THR A 134 23.98 -47.93 5.16
CA THR A 134 23.16 -46.71 4.97
C THR A 134 23.25 -45.73 6.15
N SER A 135 23.78 -46.16 7.30
CA SER A 135 24.12 -45.31 8.45
C SER A 135 25.51 -44.66 8.38
N GLY A 136 26.26 -44.86 7.27
CA GLY A 136 27.55 -44.22 6.99
C GLY A 136 28.78 -44.95 7.52
N THR A 137 28.67 -46.20 8.00
CA THR A 137 29.84 -46.98 8.45
C THR A 137 30.51 -47.67 7.27
N LEU A 138 31.81 -47.49 7.07
CA LEU A 138 32.55 -48.21 6.03
C LEU A 138 32.60 -49.72 6.35
N LEU A 139 32.13 -50.53 5.42
CA LEU A 139 32.05 -51.99 5.53
C LEU A 139 33.18 -52.71 4.77
N GLY A 140 33.76 -52.06 3.77
CA GLY A 140 34.93 -52.53 3.01
C GLY A 140 34.98 -51.89 1.62
N ARG A 141 35.76 -52.45 0.70
CA ARG A 141 35.95 -51.88 -0.64
C ARG A 141 35.93 -52.96 -1.72
N LEU A 142 35.28 -52.66 -2.84
CA LEU A 142 35.27 -53.46 -4.05
C LEU A 142 36.34 -52.95 -5.01
N VAL A 143 37.29 -53.79 -5.38
CA VAL A 143 38.41 -53.45 -6.28
C VAL A 143 38.44 -54.42 -7.46
N GLY A 144 38.93 -54.00 -8.62
CA GLY A 144 38.99 -54.88 -9.79
C GLY A 144 39.52 -54.19 -11.04
N GLY A 145 39.40 -54.87 -12.18
CA GLY A 145 39.84 -54.35 -13.48
C GLY A 145 38.97 -53.21 -14.01
N ALA A 146 39.48 -52.51 -15.03
CA ALA A 146 38.72 -51.52 -15.79
C ALA A 146 37.41 -52.15 -16.35
N PRO A 147 36.34 -51.35 -16.49
CA PRO A 147 35.08 -51.88 -16.98
C PRO A 147 35.26 -52.49 -18.37
N GLN A 148 34.66 -53.67 -18.60
CA GLN A 148 34.49 -54.17 -19.95
C GLN A 148 33.24 -53.51 -20.54
N PHE A 149 33.37 -52.95 -21.75
CA PHE A 149 32.23 -52.41 -22.49
C PHE A 149 31.27 -53.56 -22.85
N ASP A 150 30.19 -53.70 -22.08
CA ASP A 150 29.10 -54.64 -22.33
C ASP A 150 27.82 -53.84 -22.59
N THR A 151 27.12 -54.19 -23.67
CA THR A 151 25.84 -53.58 -24.09
C THR A 151 24.63 -54.25 -23.44
N GLY A 152 24.85 -55.19 -22.50
CA GLY A 152 23.79 -55.78 -21.68
C GLY A 152 22.90 -54.73 -21.01
N SER A 153 21.59 -54.84 -21.19
CA SER A 153 20.61 -53.86 -20.74
C SER A 153 20.44 -53.88 -19.20
N CYS A 154 21.25 -53.09 -18.50
CA CYS A 154 20.96 -52.70 -17.12
C CYS A 154 19.93 -51.57 -17.10
N GLY A 155 18.67 -51.96 -16.90
CA GLY A 155 17.52 -51.07 -16.98
C GLY A 155 17.12 -50.74 -18.42
N THR A 156 15.91 -50.21 -18.59
CA THR A 156 15.49 -49.56 -19.82
C THR A 156 16.16 -48.18 -19.87
N VAL A 157 17.04 -47.97 -20.85
CA VAL A 157 17.56 -46.63 -21.15
C VAL A 157 16.38 -45.73 -21.52
N PRO A 158 16.16 -44.59 -20.85
CA PRO A 158 15.05 -43.71 -21.21
C PRO A 158 15.31 -42.85 -22.47
N LEU A 159 16.49 -42.96 -23.10
CA LEU A 159 16.94 -42.09 -24.19
C LEU A 159 17.28 -42.87 -25.47
N ASN A 160 16.96 -42.28 -26.63
CA ASN A 160 16.98 -42.93 -27.93
C ASN A 160 18.25 -42.58 -28.74
N GLY A 161 19.42 -42.41 -28.12
CA GLY A 161 20.72 -42.16 -28.79
C GLY A 161 20.87 -40.82 -29.54
N ARG A 162 19.76 -40.23 -30.01
CA ARG A 162 19.69 -38.96 -30.76
C ARG A 162 20.13 -37.77 -29.91
N GLU A 163 19.81 -37.81 -28.62
CA GLU A 163 20.20 -36.77 -27.66
C GLU A 163 21.72 -36.68 -27.54
N ASN A 164 22.41 -37.83 -27.50
CA ASN A 164 23.88 -37.86 -27.51
C ASN A 164 24.45 -37.30 -28.81
N THR A 165 23.84 -37.64 -29.96
CA THR A 165 24.24 -37.08 -31.25
C THR A 165 24.14 -35.56 -31.24
N PHE A 166 23.04 -35.01 -30.73
CA PHE A 166 22.86 -33.56 -30.61
C PHE A 166 23.95 -32.92 -29.74
N PHE A 167 24.20 -33.44 -28.54
CA PHE A 167 25.23 -32.87 -27.66
C PHE A 167 26.62 -32.90 -28.30
N SER A 168 26.99 -33.98 -28.98
CA SER A 168 28.26 -34.06 -29.70
C SER A 168 28.35 -33.06 -30.87
N LEU A 169 27.24 -32.80 -31.57
CA LEU A 169 27.18 -31.77 -32.62
C LEU A 169 27.35 -30.36 -32.01
N ALA A 170 26.65 -30.06 -30.92
CA ALA A 170 26.74 -28.79 -30.21
C ALA A 170 28.18 -28.54 -29.69
N GLU A 171 28.82 -29.55 -29.11
CA GLU A 171 30.20 -29.48 -28.64
C GLU A 171 31.22 -29.27 -29.76
N GLY A 172 30.96 -29.86 -30.94
CA GLY A 172 31.82 -29.72 -32.10
C GLY A 172 31.70 -28.37 -32.80
N VAL A 173 30.48 -27.84 -32.95
CA VAL A 173 30.21 -26.61 -33.72
C VAL A 173 30.29 -25.36 -32.86
N TYR A 174 29.88 -25.45 -31.59
CA TYR A 174 29.85 -24.32 -30.66
C TYR A 174 30.69 -24.57 -29.39
N PRO A 175 31.99 -24.91 -29.51
CA PRO A 175 32.84 -25.26 -28.37
C PRO A 175 33.06 -24.09 -27.39
N ALA A 176 32.86 -22.85 -27.83
CA ALA A 176 32.92 -21.67 -26.97
C ALA A 176 31.81 -21.66 -25.90
N PHE A 177 30.65 -22.26 -26.21
CA PHE A 177 29.51 -22.37 -25.30
C PHE A 177 29.42 -23.74 -24.64
N PHE A 178 29.72 -24.80 -25.41
CA PHE A 178 29.60 -26.20 -25.00
C PHE A 178 30.96 -26.91 -25.09
N PRO A 179 31.95 -26.57 -24.25
CA PRO A 179 33.25 -27.20 -24.31
C PRO A 179 33.19 -28.63 -23.81
N ALA A 180 33.51 -29.58 -24.70
CA ALA A 180 33.66 -30.98 -24.30
C ALA A 180 34.76 -31.10 -23.23
N SER A 181 34.47 -31.82 -22.15
CA SER A 181 35.46 -32.16 -21.14
C SER A 181 35.10 -33.45 -20.41
N SER A 182 36.05 -34.01 -19.66
CA SER A 182 35.83 -35.16 -18.80
C SER A 182 34.85 -34.89 -17.64
N PHE A 183 34.38 -33.65 -17.48
CA PHE A 183 33.48 -33.20 -16.41
C PHE A 183 32.07 -32.84 -16.92
N VAL A 184 31.77 -33.13 -18.19
CA VAL A 184 30.44 -32.93 -18.79
C VAL A 184 29.73 -34.27 -18.89
N PHE A 185 28.55 -34.38 -18.26
CA PHE A 185 27.78 -35.62 -18.18
C PHE A 185 26.28 -35.39 -18.40
N ASN A 186 25.59 -36.39 -18.93
CA ASN A 186 24.14 -36.36 -19.23
C ASN A 186 23.29 -36.61 -17.97
N GLN A 187 22.70 -35.60 -17.39
CA GLN A 187 21.80 -35.75 -16.24
C GLN A 187 20.34 -35.89 -16.69
N ILE A 188 19.48 -36.53 -15.89
CA ILE A 188 18.04 -36.71 -16.15
C ILE A 188 17.28 -36.27 -14.90
N GLY A 189 16.20 -35.49 -15.04
CA GLY A 189 15.46 -34.95 -13.89
C GLY A 189 15.11 -33.48 -14.06
N ASP A 190 14.62 -32.85 -12.98
CA ASP A 190 14.28 -31.42 -12.92
C ASP A 190 13.32 -30.92 -14.03
N GLY A 191 12.47 -31.82 -14.51
CA GLY A 191 11.49 -31.52 -15.57
C GLY A 191 12.03 -31.63 -17.00
N PHE A 192 13.24 -32.15 -17.22
CA PHE A 192 13.84 -32.39 -18.53
C PHE A 192 14.04 -33.88 -18.82
N ASP A 193 14.05 -34.24 -20.12
CA ASP A 193 14.34 -35.59 -20.59
C ASP A 193 15.82 -35.93 -20.39
N VAL A 194 16.70 -34.97 -20.72
CA VAL A 194 18.14 -35.04 -20.46
C VAL A 194 18.75 -33.63 -20.47
N TYR A 195 19.79 -33.39 -19.69
CA TYR A 195 20.56 -32.14 -19.73
C TYR A 195 22.05 -32.35 -19.46
N ARG A 196 22.90 -31.43 -19.92
CA ARG A 196 24.32 -31.34 -19.60
C ARG A 196 24.61 -30.00 -18.95
N TYR A 197 25.51 -30.00 -17.97
CA TYR A 197 26.11 -28.79 -17.43
C TYR A 197 27.56 -28.71 -17.91
N TYR A 198 27.96 -27.55 -18.42
CA TYR A 198 29.29 -27.25 -18.91
C TYR A 198 30.00 -26.34 -17.89
N PRO A 199 30.83 -26.87 -16.98
CA PRO A 199 31.30 -26.12 -15.82
C PRO A 199 32.15 -24.89 -16.15
N SER A 200 32.88 -24.90 -17.26
CA SER A 200 33.75 -23.79 -17.65
C SER A 200 33.01 -22.60 -18.25
N THR A 201 31.81 -22.83 -18.80
CA THR A 201 30.94 -21.77 -19.36
C THR A 201 29.73 -21.52 -18.47
N GLU A 202 29.55 -22.35 -17.45
CA GLU A 202 28.39 -22.36 -16.56
C GLU A 202 27.04 -22.54 -17.29
N VAL A 203 27.07 -23.15 -18.49
CA VAL A 203 25.88 -23.36 -19.32
C VAL A 203 25.26 -24.72 -19.04
N TYR A 204 23.95 -24.74 -18.87
CA TYR A 204 23.10 -25.92 -18.95
C TYR A 204 22.51 -26.02 -20.36
N LEU A 205 22.65 -27.18 -21.00
CA LEU A 205 22.01 -27.51 -22.28
C LEU A 205 21.08 -28.69 -22.04
N ALA A 206 19.79 -28.51 -22.29
CA ALA A 206 18.75 -29.45 -21.89
C ALA A 206 17.80 -29.79 -23.04
N ILE A 207 17.17 -30.96 -22.96
CA ILE A 207 16.18 -31.46 -23.90
C ILE A 207 14.93 -31.81 -23.09
N ARG A 208 13.76 -31.35 -23.55
CA ARG A 208 12.45 -31.67 -22.96
C ARG A 208 11.41 -31.72 -24.05
N ASN A 209 10.65 -32.80 -24.13
CA ASN A 209 9.58 -32.99 -25.12
C ASN A 209 10.04 -32.75 -26.57
N ASN A 210 11.23 -33.24 -26.94
CA ASN A 210 11.86 -33.02 -28.26
C ASN A 210 12.21 -31.54 -28.58
N GLU A 211 12.22 -30.67 -27.57
CA GLU A 211 12.70 -29.29 -27.67
C GLU A 211 14.02 -29.13 -26.90
N VAL A 212 14.91 -28.32 -27.44
CA VAL A 212 16.23 -28.02 -26.87
C VAL A 212 16.19 -26.66 -26.20
N TYR A 213 16.80 -26.58 -25.01
CA TYR A 213 16.87 -25.38 -24.19
C TYR A 213 18.31 -25.15 -23.71
N ALA A 214 18.70 -23.89 -23.50
CA ALA A 214 19.92 -23.55 -22.77
C ALA A 214 19.65 -22.51 -21.68
N ARG A 215 20.50 -22.49 -20.65
CA ARG A 215 20.45 -21.57 -19.50
C ARG A 215 21.85 -21.42 -18.90
N GLY A 216 22.15 -20.29 -18.28
CA GLY A 216 23.41 -20.02 -17.62
C GLY A 216 24.48 -19.51 -18.59
N GLY A 217 25.59 -19.02 -18.03
CA GLY A 217 26.61 -18.31 -18.82
C GLY A 217 25.99 -17.20 -19.68
N ASP A 218 26.42 -17.14 -20.94
CA ASP A 218 25.94 -16.15 -21.92
C ASP A 218 24.46 -16.33 -22.33
N PHE A 219 23.82 -17.45 -21.99
CA PHE A 219 22.40 -17.67 -22.29
C PHE A 219 21.46 -17.01 -21.26
N GLY A 220 22.00 -16.55 -20.13
CA GLY A 220 21.27 -15.88 -19.04
C GLY A 220 20.54 -16.85 -18.10
N ASP A 221 19.89 -16.31 -17.07
CA ASP A 221 19.28 -17.11 -15.99
C ASP A 221 17.96 -17.81 -16.38
N GLU A 222 17.35 -17.44 -17.51
CA GLU A 222 16.12 -18.02 -18.01
C GLU A 222 16.38 -19.16 -19.01
N LEU A 223 15.38 -20.04 -19.19
CA LEU A 223 15.46 -21.10 -20.22
C LEU A 223 15.24 -20.50 -21.62
N ALA A 224 16.30 -20.44 -22.41
CA ALA A 224 16.25 -20.08 -23.82
C ALA A 224 15.93 -21.30 -24.68
N MET A 225 14.81 -21.31 -25.40
CA MET A 225 14.50 -22.35 -26.38
C MET A 225 15.39 -22.18 -27.63
N LEU A 226 16.10 -23.24 -28.00
CA LEU A 226 17.05 -23.25 -29.12
C LEU A 226 16.48 -23.88 -30.39
N GLY A 227 15.40 -24.66 -30.28
CA GLY A 227 14.76 -25.32 -31.43
C GLY A 227 14.27 -26.72 -31.07
N THR A 228 13.87 -27.49 -32.09
CA THR A 228 13.55 -28.90 -31.87
C THR A 228 14.80 -29.76 -32.02
N LEU A 229 14.86 -30.85 -31.26
CA LEU A 229 15.98 -31.80 -31.31
C LEU A 229 16.18 -32.35 -32.73
N SER A 230 15.08 -32.57 -33.46
CA SER A 230 15.13 -33.10 -34.82
C SER A 230 15.73 -32.10 -35.81
N ASP A 231 15.34 -30.84 -35.73
CA ASP A 231 15.82 -29.80 -36.64
C ASP A 231 17.30 -29.49 -36.37
N LEU A 232 17.69 -29.39 -35.10
CA LEU A 232 19.07 -29.09 -34.72
C LEU A 232 20.06 -30.22 -34.98
N ILE A 233 19.60 -31.48 -35.02
CA ILE A 233 20.44 -32.60 -35.50
C ILE A 233 20.64 -32.51 -37.01
N ASN A 234 19.63 -32.08 -37.76
CA ASN A 234 19.71 -31.98 -39.22
C ASN A 234 20.58 -30.79 -39.66
N ASP A 235 20.48 -29.66 -38.96
CA ASP A 235 21.31 -28.49 -39.17
C ASP A 235 21.62 -27.79 -37.84
N ILE A 236 22.76 -28.13 -37.25
CA ILE A 236 23.20 -27.56 -35.99
C ILE A 236 23.53 -26.07 -36.11
N ASN A 237 23.86 -25.56 -37.31
CA ASN A 237 24.15 -24.12 -37.50
C ASN A 237 22.89 -23.24 -37.42
N ALA A 238 21.71 -23.85 -37.48
CA ALA A 238 20.45 -23.17 -37.24
C ALA A 238 20.18 -22.92 -35.75
N MET A 239 21.07 -23.37 -34.85
CA MET A 239 20.94 -23.13 -33.42
C MET A 239 21.15 -21.65 -33.09
N PRO A 240 20.17 -20.98 -32.43
CA PRO A 240 20.31 -19.60 -32.01
C PRO A 240 21.25 -19.53 -30.81
N VAL A 241 22.29 -18.70 -30.89
CA VAL A 241 23.33 -18.58 -29.84
C VAL A 241 23.62 -17.11 -29.53
N PRO A 242 23.97 -16.78 -28.27
CA PRO A 242 24.25 -15.40 -27.85
C PRO A 242 25.55 -14.87 -28.48
N ASN A 243 25.75 -13.55 -28.37
CA ASN A 243 27.01 -12.86 -28.66
C ASN A 243 27.55 -13.02 -30.09
N GLN A 244 26.69 -13.35 -31.06
CA GLN A 244 27.09 -13.43 -32.48
C GLN A 244 26.86 -12.13 -33.27
N VAL A 245 26.21 -11.14 -32.66
CA VAL A 245 25.93 -9.84 -33.29
C VAL A 245 26.96 -8.82 -32.82
N PRO A 246 27.70 -8.14 -33.73
CA PRO A 246 28.69 -7.14 -33.35
C PRO A 246 28.11 -6.02 -32.49
N ALA A 247 28.94 -5.49 -31.58
CA ALA A 247 28.55 -4.44 -30.64
C ALA A 247 27.99 -3.17 -31.32
N PHE A 248 28.42 -2.90 -32.55
CA PHE A 248 27.89 -1.83 -33.39
C PHE A 248 26.35 -1.84 -33.49
N TYR A 249 25.76 -3.02 -33.70
CA TYR A 249 24.31 -3.19 -33.86
C TYR A 249 23.54 -3.24 -32.53
N GLN A 250 24.22 -3.28 -31.38
CA GLN A 250 23.58 -3.35 -30.06
C GLN A 250 23.08 -1.98 -29.62
N GLY A 251 21.86 -1.89 -29.06
CA GLY A 251 21.26 -0.64 -28.60
C GLY A 251 19.77 -0.55 -28.91
N THR A 252 19.18 0.61 -28.62
CA THR A 252 17.76 0.90 -28.84
C THR A 252 17.58 1.73 -30.11
N PHE A 253 16.59 1.38 -30.91
CA PHE A 253 16.26 2.00 -32.19
C PHE A 253 14.78 2.35 -32.25
N LEU A 254 14.45 3.51 -32.83
CA LEU A 254 13.09 3.86 -33.23
C LEU A 254 13.00 3.77 -34.75
N LEU A 255 12.26 2.78 -35.25
CA LEU A 255 12.23 2.43 -36.66
C LEU A 255 10.83 2.59 -37.23
N SER A 256 10.72 3.12 -38.44
CA SER A 256 9.50 3.17 -39.24
C SER A 256 9.54 2.11 -40.32
N LEU A 257 8.44 1.40 -40.52
CA LEU A 257 8.30 0.44 -41.61
C LEU A 257 8.12 1.17 -42.94
N ASP A 258 9.02 0.88 -43.87
CA ASP A 258 9.08 1.42 -45.23
C ASP A 258 9.11 0.26 -46.24
N GLU A 259 9.05 0.58 -47.54
CA GLU A 259 9.10 -0.37 -48.66
C GLU A 259 8.07 -1.51 -48.55
N VAL A 260 6.90 -1.18 -48.02
CA VAL A 260 5.88 -2.16 -47.61
C VAL A 260 5.24 -2.84 -48.80
N GLN A 261 5.19 -4.17 -48.75
CA GLN A 261 4.52 -4.99 -49.75
C GLN A 261 3.01 -5.04 -49.49
N PRO A 262 2.15 -5.17 -50.53
CA PRO A 262 0.69 -5.14 -50.39
C PRO A 262 0.08 -6.20 -49.46
N PHE A 263 0.84 -7.27 -49.17
CA PHE A 263 0.45 -8.38 -48.29
C PHE A 263 1.16 -8.34 -46.93
N SER A 264 1.85 -7.23 -46.61
CA SER A 264 2.43 -7.01 -45.29
C SER A 264 1.34 -7.00 -44.23
N PRO A 265 1.56 -7.66 -43.07
CA PRO A 265 0.64 -7.58 -41.95
C PRO A 265 0.66 -6.22 -41.24
N LEU A 266 1.64 -5.37 -41.55
CA LEU A 266 1.79 -4.02 -40.99
C LEU A 266 1.72 -2.98 -42.11
N ALA A 267 1.10 -1.83 -41.82
CA ALA A 267 1.00 -0.73 -42.77
C ALA A 267 2.32 0.04 -42.89
N GLU A 268 2.54 0.67 -44.04
CA GLU A 268 3.64 1.61 -44.24
C GLU A 268 3.56 2.78 -43.23
N GLY A 269 4.72 3.22 -42.75
CA GLY A 269 4.84 4.22 -41.68
C GLY A 269 4.64 3.68 -40.27
N THR A 270 4.43 2.37 -40.07
CA THR A 270 4.32 1.77 -38.73
C THR A 270 5.64 1.97 -37.98
N GLN A 271 5.62 2.71 -36.87
CA GLN A 271 6.80 2.91 -36.03
C GLN A 271 6.84 1.89 -34.90
N LEU A 272 8.02 1.30 -34.68
CA LEU A 272 8.28 0.33 -33.61
C LEU A 272 9.66 0.58 -32.99
N ASN A 273 9.77 0.32 -31.70
CA ASN A 273 11.02 0.31 -30.95
C ASN A 273 11.66 -1.07 -31.01
N PHE A 274 12.94 -1.10 -31.38
CA PHE A 274 13.76 -2.29 -31.44
C PHE A 274 14.88 -2.14 -30.42
N VAL A 275 15.18 -3.20 -29.66
CA VAL A 275 16.41 -3.29 -28.86
C VAL A 275 17.17 -4.52 -29.27
N VAL A 276 18.41 -4.33 -29.70
CA VAL A 276 19.38 -5.42 -29.81
C VAL A 276 20.20 -5.42 -28.53
N THR A 277 20.00 -6.45 -27.71
CA THR A 277 20.69 -6.59 -26.42
C THR A 277 22.18 -6.86 -26.59
N ASP A 278 22.95 -6.73 -25.51
CA ASP A 278 24.38 -7.07 -25.46
C ASP A 278 24.64 -8.55 -25.77
N THR A 279 23.71 -9.43 -25.38
CA THR A 279 23.71 -10.86 -25.71
C THR A 279 23.24 -11.16 -27.14
N GLY A 280 22.81 -10.15 -27.91
CA GLY A 280 22.35 -10.28 -29.28
C GLY A 280 20.88 -10.66 -29.46
N ARG A 281 20.09 -10.80 -28.39
CA ARG A 281 18.62 -10.92 -28.49
C ARG A 281 18.00 -9.67 -29.11
N LEU A 282 16.87 -9.85 -29.79
CA LEU A 282 16.06 -8.76 -30.31
C LEU A 282 14.77 -8.63 -29.51
N CYS A 283 14.51 -7.43 -29.02
CA CYS A 283 13.25 -7.05 -28.42
C CYS A 283 12.55 -6.06 -29.35
N VAL A 284 11.28 -6.32 -29.67
CA VAL A 284 10.45 -5.46 -30.52
C VAL A 284 9.20 -5.12 -29.73
N GLU A 285 9.09 -3.88 -29.25
CA GLU A 285 8.06 -3.51 -28.27
C GLU A 285 8.10 -4.46 -27.04
N GLU A 286 6.97 -5.10 -26.72
CA GLU A 286 6.85 -6.10 -25.64
C GLU A 286 7.34 -7.51 -26.05
N LEU A 287 7.68 -7.73 -27.32
CA LEU A 287 8.12 -9.03 -27.80
C LEU A 287 9.61 -9.23 -27.54
N ASN A 288 9.95 -10.06 -26.55
CA ASN A 288 11.30 -10.55 -26.33
C ASN A 288 11.55 -11.80 -27.19
N LEU A 289 12.33 -11.65 -28.26
CA LEU A 289 12.65 -12.74 -29.17
C LEU A 289 13.87 -13.54 -28.69
N SER A 290 14.04 -14.74 -29.26
CA SER A 290 15.18 -15.61 -28.97
C SER A 290 16.51 -14.98 -29.38
N PHE A 291 17.62 -15.66 -29.12
CA PHE A 291 18.90 -15.34 -29.76
C PHE A 291 18.79 -15.44 -31.29
N PRO A 292 19.66 -14.75 -32.05
CA PRO A 292 19.64 -14.81 -33.51
C PRO A 292 20.27 -16.11 -34.00
N VAL A 293 19.84 -16.54 -35.17
CA VAL A 293 20.59 -17.46 -36.01
C VAL A 293 21.48 -16.63 -36.92
N VAL A 294 22.80 -16.82 -36.84
CA VAL A 294 23.78 -16.12 -37.69
C VAL A 294 24.30 -17.09 -38.74
N SER A 295 24.11 -16.74 -40.01
CA SER A 295 24.58 -17.53 -41.15
C SER A 295 25.25 -16.61 -42.15
N GLY A 296 26.57 -16.74 -42.29
CA GLY A 296 27.38 -15.81 -43.08
C GLY A 296 27.27 -14.40 -42.49
N ASN A 297 26.89 -13.43 -43.32
CA ASN A 297 26.81 -12.02 -42.92
C ASN A 297 25.39 -11.59 -42.55
N THR A 298 24.55 -12.51 -42.06
CA THR A 298 23.16 -12.15 -41.68
C THR A 298 22.81 -12.73 -40.34
N ALA A 299 22.29 -11.88 -39.44
CA ALA A 299 21.62 -12.32 -38.22
C ALA A 299 20.10 -12.32 -38.43
N THR A 300 19.44 -13.40 -37.99
CA THR A 300 18.00 -13.61 -38.14
C THR A 300 17.35 -13.93 -36.80
N TRP A 301 16.33 -13.16 -36.41
CA TRP A 301 15.48 -13.44 -35.25
C TRP A 301 14.12 -13.95 -35.71
N ASN A 302 13.69 -15.07 -35.14
CA ASN A 302 12.44 -15.73 -35.51
C ASN A 302 11.38 -15.53 -34.42
N ASN A 303 10.18 -15.11 -34.83
CA ASN A 303 8.98 -15.12 -34.00
C ASN A 303 8.05 -16.23 -34.48
N SER A 304 8.21 -17.43 -33.93
CA SER A 304 7.41 -18.61 -34.29
C SER A 304 5.93 -18.44 -33.98
N ARG A 305 5.57 -17.69 -32.93
CA ARG A 305 4.17 -17.41 -32.56
C ARG A 305 3.48 -16.45 -33.53
N GLY A 306 4.22 -15.46 -34.02
CA GLY A 306 3.73 -14.48 -34.99
C GLY A 306 3.86 -14.94 -36.45
N ASN A 307 4.60 -16.03 -36.72
CA ASN A 307 5.00 -16.45 -38.06
C ASN A 307 5.81 -15.36 -38.81
N LEU A 308 6.65 -14.63 -38.08
CA LEU A 308 7.46 -13.50 -38.57
C LEU A 308 8.95 -13.76 -38.35
N ARG A 309 9.79 -13.07 -39.11
CA ARG A 309 11.24 -12.98 -38.86
C ARG A 309 11.78 -11.59 -39.15
N TYR A 310 12.82 -11.23 -38.41
CA TYR A 310 13.57 -9.97 -38.55
C TYR A 310 15.01 -10.30 -38.93
N ARG A 311 15.60 -9.56 -39.87
CA ARG A 311 16.97 -9.81 -40.33
C ARG A 311 17.77 -8.52 -40.40
N ILE A 312 19.04 -8.59 -40.04
CA ILE A 312 20.02 -7.52 -40.32
C ILE A 312 21.15 -8.07 -41.19
N ASP A 313 21.65 -7.21 -42.08
CA ASP A 313 22.91 -7.45 -42.78
C ASP A 313 24.07 -6.99 -41.90
N LEU A 314 25.01 -7.89 -41.64
CA LEU A 314 26.15 -7.66 -40.78
C LEU A 314 27.33 -7.00 -41.52
N THR A 315 27.32 -6.92 -42.86
CA THR A 315 28.43 -6.31 -43.63
C THR A 315 28.51 -4.79 -43.54
N ARG A 316 27.52 -4.12 -42.97
CA ARG A 316 27.50 -2.65 -42.87
C ARG A 316 28.62 -2.09 -41.97
N ASP A 317 29.31 -2.93 -41.22
CA ASP A 317 30.46 -2.55 -40.40
C ASP A 317 31.73 -2.26 -41.24
N ASP A 318 31.78 -2.68 -42.52
CA ASP A 318 33.03 -2.79 -43.28
C ASP A 318 33.37 -1.62 -44.23
N ASP A 319 32.56 -0.54 -44.32
CA ASP A 319 32.89 0.61 -45.19
C ASP A 319 33.31 1.87 -44.40
N PRO A 320 34.63 2.08 -44.19
CA PRO A 320 35.16 3.25 -43.50
C PRO A 320 35.03 4.57 -44.29
N GLU A 321 34.63 4.56 -45.58
CA GLU A 321 34.42 5.80 -46.37
C GLU A 321 32.98 6.34 -46.28
N GLU A 322 32.01 5.52 -45.87
CA GLU A 322 30.61 5.91 -45.58
C GLU A 322 30.38 6.23 -44.07
N TYR A 323 31.44 6.08 -43.29
CA TYR A 323 31.52 6.04 -41.81
C TYR A 323 31.10 7.32 -41.07
N ASP A 324 30.96 8.46 -41.74
CA ASP A 324 30.64 9.75 -41.09
C ASP A 324 29.14 10.12 -41.11
N ALA A 325 28.27 9.36 -41.80
CA ALA A 325 26.82 9.69 -41.92
C ALA A 325 25.85 8.65 -41.32
N GLU A 326 26.26 7.39 -41.13
CA GLU A 326 25.33 6.28 -40.81
C GLU A 326 25.50 5.63 -39.43
N LEU A 327 26.25 6.25 -38.51
CA LEU A 327 26.49 5.71 -37.16
C LEU A 327 25.22 5.50 -36.31
N GLY A 328 24.05 5.90 -36.82
CA GLY A 328 22.76 5.74 -36.17
C GLY A 328 21.73 4.92 -36.94
N LEU A 329 21.91 4.51 -38.20
CA LEU A 329 20.76 3.96 -38.94
C LEU A 329 20.47 2.51 -38.51
N GLY A 330 19.24 2.20 -38.08
CA GLY A 330 18.77 0.83 -37.92
C GLY A 330 18.05 0.39 -39.19
N GLN A 331 18.46 -0.75 -39.75
CA GLN A 331 17.82 -1.34 -40.93
C GLN A 331 17.51 -2.82 -40.68
N PHE A 332 16.23 -3.13 -40.51
CA PHE A 332 15.76 -4.49 -40.23
C PHE A 332 14.80 -4.96 -41.31
N LEU A 333 15.15 -6.03 -42.01
CA LEU A 333 14.27 -6.66 -42.98
C LEU A 333 13.14 -7.38 -42.24
N PHE A 334 11.89 -7.01 -42.52
CA PHE A 334 10.71 -7.61 -41.94
C PHE A 334 10.11 -8.62 -42.91
N GLN A 335 10.00 -9.88 -42.50
CA GLN A 335 9.60 -10.97 -43.39
C GLN A 335 8.65 -11.96 -42.71
N SER A 336 7.93 -12.73 -43.53
CA SER A 336 7.28 -13.96 -43.09
C SER A 336 8.31 -14.98 -42.63
N PHE A 337 7.90 -15.93 -41.79
CA PHE A 337 8.75 -17.04 -41.37
C PHE A 337 9.31 -17.84 -42.57
N ALA A 338 8.49 -18.05 -43.62
CA ALA A 338 8.89 -18.70 -44.86
C ALA A 338 9.85 -17.86 -45.73
N GLY A 339 10.01 -16.58 -45.41
CA GLY A 339 11.02 -15.70 -45.97
C GLY A 339 10.61 -14.75 -47.08
N SER A 340 9.32 -14.64 -47.37
CA SER A 340 8.78 -13.55 -48.17
C SER A 340 8.91 -12.23 -47.41
N THR A 341 9.48 -11.20 -48.04
CA THR A 341 9.63 -9.85 -47.46
C THR A 341 8.29 -9.14 -47.37
N TYR A 342 8.05 -8.51 -46.23
CA TYR A 342 6.91 -7.64 -45.98
C TYR A 342 7.26 -6.15 -46.07
N GLY A 343 8.49 -5.78 -45.69
CA GLY A 343 9.01 -4.41 -45.78
C GLY A 343 10.35 -4.29 -45.07
N VAL A 344 10.81 -3.06 -44.87
CA VAL A 344 12.07 -2.74 -44.20
C VAL A 344 11.82 -1.72 -43.09
N PHE A 345 12.21 -2.04 -41.86
CA PHE A 345 12.23 -1.06 -40.78
C PHE A 345 13.49 -0.20 -40.89
N LEU A 346 13.31 1.10 -41.05
CA LEU A 346 14.36 2.11 -41.20
C LEU A 346 14.20 3.18 -40.11
N GLY A 347 15.30 3.66 -39.54
CA GLY A 347 15.26 4.72 -38.55
C GLY A 347 16.59 4.89 -37.84
N GLU A 348 16.57 5.53 -36.67
CA GLU A 348 17.78 5.88 -35.94
C GLU A 348 17.92 5.08 -34.63
N LYS A 349 19.16 4.84 -34.23
CA LYS A 349 19.60 4.35 -32.94
C LYS A 349 19.45 5.50 -31.95
N THR A 350 18.42 5.42 -31.12
CA THR A 350 18.07 6.48 -30.19
C THR A 350 18.84 6.37 -28.87
N SER A 351 19.38 5.20 -28.54
CA SER A 351 20.15 4.98 -27.30
C SER A 351 21.10 3.79 -27.41
N LEU A 352 22.14 3.78 -26.56
CA LEU A 352 23.04 2.64 -26.36
C LEU A 352 22.48 1.63 -25.35
N ALA A 353 21.30 1.86 -24.79
CA ALA A 353 20.65 0.92 -23.88
C ALA A 353 20.37 -0.41 -24.58
N THR A 354 20.81 -1.49 -23.95
CA THR A 354 20.70 -2.88 -24.42
C THR A 354 19.70 -3.69 -23.60
N ASP A 355 18.98 -3.07 -22.67
CA ASP A 355 17.91 -3.71 -21.93
C ASP A 355 16.62 -3.74 -22.75
N CYS A 356 15.87 -4.84 -22.68
CA CYS A 356 14.61 -4.95 -23.41
C CYS A 356 13.49 -4.03 -22.89
N ALA A 357 13.66 -3.35 -21.75
CA ALA A 357 12.70 -2.34 -21.33
C ALA A 357 12.79 -1.12 -22.26
N GLY A 358 13.96 -0.82 -22.84
CA GLY A 358 14.14 0.15 -23.91
C GLY A 358 13.26 -0.12 -25.13
N ALA A 359 12.92 -1.39 -25.43
CA ALA A 359 12.01 -1.76 -26.52
C ALA A 359 10.56 -1.39 -26.18
N THR A 360 10.19 -1.32 -24.90
CA THR A 360 8.90 -0.78 -24.45
C THR A 360 8.89 0.75 -24.32
N GLY A 361 9.95 1.43 -24.77
CA GLY A 361 10.12 2.88 -24.67
C GLY A 361 10.65 3.36 -23.30
N GLN A 362 11.28 2.50 -22.50
CA GLN A 362 11.96 2.88 -21.25
C GLN A 362 13.38 3.40 -21.54
N ASP A 363 13.46 4.55 -22.19
CA ASP A 363 14.64 5.40 -22.12
C ASP A 363 14.73 5.96 -20.68
N PRO A 364 15.89 5.91 -19.98
CA PRO A 364 16.04 6.48 -18.64
C PRO A 364 15.68 7.97 -18.57
N ASP A 365 15.87 8.71 -19.68
CA ASP A 365 15.45 10.10 -19.82
C ASP A 365 13.92 10.25 -20.05
N LEU A 366 13.22 9.14 -20.28
CA LEU A 366 11.75 9.04 -20.41
C LEU A 366 11.08 8.46 -19.17
N GLN A 367 11.79 8.00 -18.13
CA GLN A 367 11.17 7.37 -16.97
C GLN A 367 10.11 8.29 -16.34
N ASP A 368 10.44 9.56 -16.12
CA ASP A 368 9.53 10.56 -15.58
C ASP A 368 8.37 10.87 -16.55
N ILE A 369 8.63 10.90 -17.86
CA ILE A 369 7.63 11.19 -18.89
C ILE A 369 6.63 10.03 -19.05
N ASN A 370 7.12 8.79 -19.05
CA ASN A 370 6.29 7.59 -19.10
C ASN A 370 5.51 7.40 -17.80
N THR A 371 6.12 7.71 -16.65
CA THR A 371 5.41 7.77 -15.36
C THR A 371 4.28 8.80 -15.42
N PHE A 372 4.54 9.98 -15.98
CA PHE A 372 3.53 11.03 -16.17
C PHE A 372 2.38 10.55 -17.07
N PHE A 373 2.69 9.94 -18.23
CA PHE A 373 1.66 9.42 -19.13
C PHE A 373 0.82 8.31 -18.50
N ALA A 374 1.44 7.36 -17.82
CA ALA A 374 0.72 6.29 -17.12
C ALA A 374 -0.23 6.85 -16.05
N LEU A 375 0.23 7.84 -15.27
CA LEU A 375 -0.57 8.44 -14.22
C LEU A 375 -1.76 9.24 -14.76
N ILE A 376 -1.61 10.00 -15.86
CA ILE A 376 -2.75 10.72 -16.44
C ILE A 376 -3.77 9.78 -17.10
N GLU A 377 -3.32 8.66 -17.65
CA GLU A 377 -4.19 7.61 -18.21
C GLU A 377 -5.00 6.91 -17.13
N GLU A 378 -4.37 6.63 -15.99
CA GLU A 378 -5.03 6.03 -14.83
C GLU A 378 -6.02 7.00 -14.18
N GLN A 379 -5.63 8.26 -13.96
CA GLN A 379 -6.42 9.21 -13.18
C GLN A 379 -7.48 9.94 -13.99
N TYR A 380 -7.27 10.14 -15.29
CA TYR A 380 -8.20 10.86 -16.17
C TYR A 380 -8.51 10.08 -17.47
N PRO A 381 -8.99 8.82 -17.38
CA PRO A 381 -9.21 7.96 -18.55
C PRO A 381 -10.27 8.48 -19.53
N SER A 382 -11.16 9.37 -19.09
CA SER A 382 -12.15 10.02 -19.98
C SER A 382 -11.52 11.07 -20.91
N VAL A 383 -10.35 11.59 -20.54
CA VAL A 383 -9.59 12.60 -21.30
C VAL A 383 -8.40 11.94 -22.01
N PHE A 384 -7.72 11.02 -21.33
CA PHE A 384 -6.54 10.30 -21.80
C PHE A 384 -6.80 8.78 -21.83
N PRO A 385 -7.71 8.29 -22.69
CA PRO A 385 -8.02 6.86 -22.74
C PRO A 385 -6.83 6.05 -23.28
N SER A 386 -6.30 5.16 -22.44
CA SER A 386 -5.33 4.16 -22.87
C SER A 386 -5.95 3.26 -23.95
N GLY A 387 -5.16 2.84 -24.94
CA GLY A 387 -5.63 1.97 -26.01
C GLY A 387 -4.49 1.42 -26.86
N PRO A 388 -4.75 0.46 -27.75
CA PRO A 388 -3.73 -0.20 -28.57
C PRO A 388 -3.04 0.74 -29.59
N GLN A 389 -3.51 1.98 -29.72
CA GLN A 389 -2.92 3.02 -30.57
C GLN A 389 -2.35 4.19 -29.76
N THR A 390 -2.35 4.10 -28.43
CA THR A 390 -1.82 5.12 -27.53
C THR A 390 -0.41 4.70 -27.11
N TYR A 391 0.62 5.27 -27.73
CA TYR A 391 2.03 5.00 -27.42
C TYR A 391 2.86 6.28 -27.41
N THR A 392 3.95 6.27 -26.64
CA THR A 392 4.90 7.39 -26.53
C THR A 392 5.65 7.55 -27.85
N GLN A 393 5.60 8.76 -28.43
CA GLN A 393 6.24 9.13 -29.68
C GLN A 393 7.26 10.25 -29.44
N LYS A 394 8.30 10.36 -30.27
CA LYS A 394 9.23 11.49 -30.26
C LYS A 394 9.23 12.18 -31.63
N SER A 395 9.17 13.52 -31.62
CA SER A 395 9.34 14.34 -32.83
C SER A 395 10.08 15.63 -32.47
N GLY A 396 11.27 15.82 -33.04
CA GLY A 396 12.18 16.90 -32.66
C GLY A 396 12.53 16.83 -31.17
N ARG A 397 12.28 17.92 -30.41
CA ARG A 397 12.49 17.98 -28.96
C ARG A 397 11.27 17.59 -28.12
N PHE A 398 10.19 17.15 -28.75
CA PHE A 398 8.96 16.76 -28.06
C PHE A 398 8.89 15.25 -27.88
N THR A 399 8.57 14.81 -26.67
CA THR A 399 8.07 13.46 -26.39
C THR A 399 6.57 13.54 -26.12
N TYR A 400 5.73 12.82 -26.84
CA TYR A 400 4.29 13.03 -26.81
C TYR A 400 3.45 11.75 -26.90
N ARG A 401 2.17 11.85 -26.55
CA ARG A 401 1.12 10.86 -26.82
C ARG A 401 -0.08 11.52 -27.47
N TYR A 402 -0.70 10.79 -28.40
CA TYR A 402 -1.95 11.18 -29.03
C TYR A 402 -3.05 10.17 -28.67
N TYR A 403 -4.17 10.68 -28.17
CA TYR A 403 -5.31 9.89 -27.71
C TYR A 403 -6.41 9.96 -28.76
N TYR A 404 -6.44 8.99 -29.68
CA TYR A 404 -7.33 8.97 -30.84
C TYR A 404 -8.81 9.17 -30.50
N ALA A 405 -9.28 8.60 -29.39
CA ALA A 405 -10.68 8.66 -29.00
C ALA A 405 -11.13 10.07 -28.54
N THR A 406 -10.23 10.84 -27.93
CA THR A 406 -10.51 12.21 -27.45
C THR A 406 -9.91 13.30 -28.34
N GLN A 407 -9.11 12.90 -29.32
CA GLN A 407 -8.30 13.76 -30.18
C GLN A 407 -7.38 14.70 -29.40
N VAL A 408 -7.00 14.30 -28.18
CA VAL A 408 -6.10 15.06 -27.32
C VAL A 408 -4.66 14.65 -27.58
N PHE A 409 -3.77 15.63 -27.60
CA PHE A 409 -2.33 15.51 -27.75
C PHE A 409 -1.67 16.05 -26.48
N VAL A 410 -0.77 15.27 -25.89
CA VAL A 410 0.01 15.65 -24.71
C VAL A 410 1.47 15.49 -25.04
N ALA A 411 2.26 16.54 -24.91
CA ALA A 411 3.69 16.52 -25.21
C ALA A 411 4.54 17.08 -24.07
N VAL A 412 5.79 16.67 -23.99
CA VAL A 412 6.80 17.15 -23.06
C VAL A 412 8.02 17.62 -23.85
N ARG A 413 8.45 18.85 -23.61
CA ARG A 413 9.67 19.44 -24.19
C ARG A 413 10.34 20.32 -23.16
N ASP A 414 11.66 20.17 -23.00
CA ASP A 414 12.49 20.99 -22.10
C ASP A 414 11.92 21.06 -20.67
N GLY A 415 11.36 19.95 -20.18
CA GLY A 415 10.75 19.85 -18.84
C GLY A 415 9.35 20.50 -18.70
N MET A 416 8.76 21.01 -19.78
CA MET A 416 7.40 21.55 -19.83
C MET A 416 6.44 20.60 -20.53
N VAL A 417 5.23 20.45 -19.98
CA VAL A 417 4.12 19.71 -20.56
C VAL A 417 3.23 20.67 -21.37
N TYR A 418 2.81 20.20 -22.54
CA TYR A 418 2.00 20.90 -23.51
C TYR A 418 0.76 20.09 -23.87
N LEU A 419 -0.37 20.76 -24.10
CA LEU A 419 -1.65 20.15 -24.48
C LEU A 419 -2.16 20.74 -25.81
N ASN A 420 -2.77 19.92 -26.65
CA ASN A 420 -3.41 20.35 -27.89
C ASN A 420 -4.56 19.40 -28.27
N GLY A 421 -5.55 19.87 -29.02
CA GLY A 421 -6.68 19.05 -29.49
C GLY A 421 -7.74 18.72 -28.43
N GLY A 422 -8.84 18.10 -28.88
CA GLY A 422 -9.99 17.77 -28.04
C GLY A 422 -10.55 18.97 -27.27
N GLN A 423 -10.74 18.82 -25.96
CA GLN A 423 -11.24 19.88 -25.07
C GLN A 423 -10.24 21.04 -24.85
N PHE A 424 -8.98 20.89 -25.27
CA PHE A 424 -7.94 21.90 -25.12
C PHE A 424 -7.79 22.80 -26.37
N GLY A 425 -8.64 22.60 -27.38
CA GLY A 425 -8.66 23.40 -28.61
C GLY A 425 -7.55 23.03 -29.60
N SER A 426 -7.75 23.33 -30.87
CA SER A 426 -6.76 23.07 -31.94
C SER A 426 -5.91 24.31 -32.17
N HIS A 427 -4.65 24.27 -31.76
CA HIS A 427 -3.71 25.38 -31.90
C HIS A 427 -2.55 24.99 -32.83
N ASP A 428 -2.06 25.94 -33.61
CA ASP A 428 -0.87 25.76 -34.47
C ASP A 428 0.39 25.49 -33.64
N GLU A 429 0.45 26.05 -32.41
CA GLU A 429 1.46 25.73 -31.40
C GLU A 429 0.80 25.11 -30.16
N PRO A 430 1.28 23.96 -29.64
CA PRO A 430 0.76 23.35 -28.42
C PRO A 430 0.79 24.31 -27.22
N VAL A 431 -0.26 24.30 -26.40
CA VAL A 431 -0.40 25.20 -25.26
C VAL A 431 0.41 24.66 -24.08
N ALA A 432 1.33 25.45 -23.55
CA ALA A 432 2.08 25.09 -22.33
C ALA A 432 1.13 25.02 -21.13
N TYR A 433 1.17 23.92 -20.39
CA TYR A 433 0.33 23.68 -19.23
C TYR A 433 1.08 23.92 -17.92
N ASP A 434 2.12 23.13 -17.64
CA ASP A 434 3.01 23.27 -16.47
C ASP A 434 4.30 22.45 -16.66
N THR A 435 5.22 22.48 -15.70
CA THR A 435 6.43 21.65 -15.68
C THR A 435 6.11 20.18 -15.41
N LEU A 436 6.87 19.26 -16.02
CA LEU A 436 6.75 17.82 -15.82
C LEU A 436 6.90 17.45 -14.34
N SER A 437 7.88 18.03 -13.64
CA SER A 437 8.13 17.73 -12.22
C SER A 437 6.99 18.19 -11.31
N ALA A 438 6.37 19.35 -11.58
CA ALA A 438 5.21 19.81 -10.81
C ALA A 438 4.00 18.89 -11.04
N LEU A 439 3.76 18.48 -12.28
CA LEU A 439 2.66 17.60 -12.63
C LEU A 439 2.86 16.18 -12.11
N LEU A 440 4.08 15.65 -12.16
CA LEU A 440 4.41 14.37 -11.52
C LEU A 440 4.24 14.44 -10.01
N ALA A 441 4.64 15.53 -9.37
CA ALA A 441 4.37 15.72 -7.94
C ALA A 441 2.86 15.81 -7.65
N GLN A 442 2.07 16.42 -8.55
CA GLN A 442 0.62 16.47 -8.45
C GLN A 442 -0.02 15.08 -8.62
N LEU A 443 0.40 14.32 -9.63
CA LEU A 443 -0.16 13.02 -10.00
C LEU A 443 0.30 11.87 -9.07
N ASN A 444 1.55 11.89 -8.59
CA ASN A 444 2.06 10.91 -7.63
C ASN A 444 1.49 11.08 -6.21
N ASN A 445 0.62 12.07 -6.00
CA ASN A 445 -0.13 12.21 -4.75
C ASN A 445 -1.23 11.15 -4.64
N THR A 446 -0.86 9.87 -4.67
CA THR A 446 -1.74 8.80 -4.23
C THR A 446 -2.18 9.12 -2.81
N ALA A 447 -3.48 9.28 -2.62
CA ALA A 447 -4.08 9.55 -1.32
C ALA A 447 -3.71 8.41 -0.35
N LEU A 448 -2.81 8.70 0.58
CA LEU A 448 -2.66 7.91 1.79
C LEU A 448 -3.77 8.30 2.76
N SER A 449 -4.14 7.43 3.70
CA SER A 449 -4.94 7.89 4.83
C SER A 449 -4.08 8.81 5.71
N ALA A 450 -4.49 10.07 5.87
CA ALA A 450 -3.84 10.95 6.84
C ALA A 450 -4.26 10.54 8.25
N VAL A 451 -3.29 10.36 9.16
CA VAL A 451 -3.57 10.12 10.58
C VAL A 451 -3.56 11.45 11.31
N LEU A 452 -4.75 11.95 11.66
CA LEU A 452 -4.90 13.15 12.46
C LEU A 452 -5.02 12.81 13.95
N PRO A 453 -4.37 13.57 14.86
CA PRO A 453 -4.57 13.39 16.29
C PRO A 453 -6.03 13.66 16.67
N THR A 454 -6.69 12.77 17.41
CA THR A 454 -8.08 13.00 17.85
C THR A 454 -8.27 14.27 18.68
N SER A 455 -7.18 14.81 19.25
CA SER A 455 -7.16 16.07 19.98
C SER A 455 -7.51 17.31 19.14
N ILE A 456 -7.38 17.25 17.82
CA ILE A 456 -7.74 18.37 16.93
C ILE A 456 -9.20 18.35 16.48
N ALA A 457 -9.98 17.33 16.84
CA ALA A 457 -11.40 17.29 16.53
C ALA A 457 -12.17 18.41 17.26
N GLY A 458 -13.12 19.03 16.57
CA GLY A 458 -13.99 20.07 17.08
C GLY A 458 -14.37 21.12 16.04
N THR A 459 -15.13 22.12 16.49
CA THR A 459 -15.54 23.29 15.72
C THR A 459 -14.65 24.48 16.07
N TYR A 460 -14.18 25.21 15.06
CA TYR A 460 -13.24 26.31 15.13
C TYR A 460 -13.85 27.57 14.52
N ALA A 461 -13.70 28.70 15.21
CA ALA A 461 -13.93 30.01 14.61
C ALA A 461 -12.59 30.54 14.11
N MET A 462 -12.49 30.73 12.78
CA MET A 462 -11.25 31.04 12.09
C MET A 462 -11.40 32.32 11.27
N ASN A 463 -10.31 33.03 11.04
CA ASN A 463 -10.27 34.15 10.12
C ASN A 463 -9.29 33.89 8.99
N PHE A 464 -9.62 34.36 7.79
CA PHE A 464 -8.72 34.39 6.65
C PHE A 464 -7.65 35.46 6.86
N SER A 465 -6.41 35.15 6.52
CA SER A 465 -5.26 36.04 6.64
C SER A 465 -4.21 35.73 5.57
N SER A 466 -3.38 36.72 5.23
CA SER A 466 -2.31 36.55 4.24
C SER A 466 -2.84 36.12 2.87
N GLY A 467 -4.00 36.67 2.46
CA GLY A 467 -4.60 36.44 1.16
C GLY A 467 -3.66 36.86 0.03
N SER A 468 -3.46 35.98 -0.95
CA SER A 468 -2.79 36.33 -2.19
C SER A 468 -3.69 37.21 -3.07
N SER A 469 -3.13 37.82 -4.12
CA SER A 469 -3.91 38.56 -5.12
C SER A 469 -4.93 37.68 -5.87
N PHE A 470 -4.85 36.36 -5.71
CA PHE A 470 -5.75 35.37 -6.32
C PHE A 470 -6.73 34.75 -5.32
N SER A 471 -6.66 35.14 -4.04
CA SER A 471 -7.56 34.65 -3.01
C SER A 471 -9.00 35.13 -3.27
N PRO A 472 -9.99 34.23 -3.31
CA PRO A 472 -11.40 34.62 -3.36
C PRO A 472 -11.91 35.12 -1.98
N PHE A 473 -11.09 34.98 -0.93
CA PHE A 473 -11.43 35.36 0.43
C PHE A 473 -10.72 36.65 0.83
N ALA A 474 -11.48 37.59 1.38
CA ALA A 474 -10.93 38.83 1.92
C ALA A 474 -10.21 38.57 3.25
N ASP A 475 -9.05 39.20 3.43
CA ASP A 475 -8.35 39.19 4.71
C ASP A 475 -9.26 39.73 5.82
N GLY A 476 -9.33 39.00 6.93
CA GLY A 476 -10.19 39.29 8.08
C GLY A 476 -11.62 38.76 7.99
N ALA A 477 -12.02 38.14 6.87
CA ALA A 477 -13.29 37.42 6.81
C ALA A 477 -13.27 36.25 7.82
N SER A 478 -14.43 35.92 8.38
CA SER A 478 -14.58 34.81 9.34
C SER A 478 -15.15 33.57 8.65
N ALA A 479 -14.72 32.40 9.11
CA ALA A 479 -15.22 31.09 8.70
C ALA A 479 -15.30 30.14 9.89
N GLN A 480 -16.25 29.21 9.83
CA GLN A 480 -16.36 28.09 10.73
C GLN A 480 -15.70 26.86 10.11
N VAL A 481 -14.79 26.22 10.83
CA VAL A 481 -14.23 24.92 10.42
C VAL A 481 -14.62 23.85 11.41
N VAL A 482 -15.10 22.71 10.93
CA VAL A 482 -15.41 21.54 11.75
C VAL A 482 -14.48 20.41 11.33
N LEU A 483 -13.78 19.81 12.29
CA LEU A 483 -12.99 18.60 12.12
C LEU A 483 -13.57 17.48 12.99
N ASP A 484 -13.84 16.31 12.42
CA ASP A 484 -14.27 15.16 13.20
C ASP A 484 -13.13 14.24 13.63
N ALA A 485 -13.45 13.28 14.51
CA ALA A 485 -12.47 12.31 15.02
C ALA A 485 -11.95 11.33 13.95
N ALA A 486 -12.65 11.20 12.82
CA ALA A 486 -12.23 10.42 11.66
C ALA A 486 -11.41 11.27 10.66
N GLY A 487 -11.21 12.56 10.94
CA GLY A 487 -10.48 13.48 10.08
C GLY A 487 -11.31 14.09 8.95
N ASN A 488 -12.65 14.04 9.02
CA ASN A 488 -13.49 14.76 8.06
C ASN A 488 -13.49 16.26 8.35
N LEU A 489 -13.39 17.08 7.29
CA LEU A 489 -13.44 18.54 7.39
C LEU A 489 -14.72 19.11 6.78
N CYS A 490 -15.27 20.12 7.44
CA CYS A 490 -16.25 21.04 6.87
C CYS A 490 -15.82 22.50 7.03
N LEU A 491 -16.02 23.30 5.99
CA LEU A 491 -15.79 24.75 5.98
C LEU A 491 -17.13 25.45 5.73
N ASP A 492 -17.61 26.22 6.70
CA ASP A 492 -18.92 26.89 6.70
C ASP A 492 -20.09 25.96 6.31
N GLY A 493 -20.03 24.72 6.81
CA GLY A 493 -21.02 23.68 6.51
C GLY A 493 -20.85 22.97 5.16
N VAL A 494 -19.87 23.37 4.34
CA VAL A 494 -19.52 22.66 3.10
C VAL A 494 -18.57 21.50 3.43
N PRO A 495 -18.94 20.24 3.15
CA PRO A 495 -18.10 19.09 3.43
C PRO A 495 -16.98 18.92 2.42
N PHE A 496 -15.79 18.63 2.94
CA PHE A 496 -14.62 18.23 2.15
C PHE A 496 -14.27 16.74 2.32
N GLY A 497 -14.98 16.03 3.21
CA GLY A 497 -14.73 14.61 3.47
C GLY A 497 -13.47 14.38 4.28
N ALA A 498 -12.93 13.16 4.22
CA ALA A 498 -11.83 12.69 5.08
C ALA A 498 -10.47 13.23 4.62
N ALA A 499 -9.59 13.45 5.58
CA ALA A 499 -8.23 13.86 5.32
C ALA A 499 -7.45 12.79 4.56
N VAL A 500 -6.72 13.22 3.53
CA VAL A 500 -5.76 12.39 2.81
C VAL A 500 -4.34 12.88 3.05
N GLY A 501 -3.42 11.95 3.24
CA GLY A 501 -1.99 12.22 3.19
C GLY A 501 -1.52 12.11 1.75
N LYS A 502 -0.40 12.75 1.44
CA LYS A 502 0.24 12.64 0.13
C LYS A 502 1.60 11.99 0.34
N THR A 503 1.99 11.04 -0.52
CA THR A 503 3.32 10.39 -0.50
C THR A 503 4.47 11.40 -0.60
N SER A 504 4.26 12.52 -1.32
CA SER A 504 5.23 13.61 -1.43
C SER A 504 5.37 14.43 -0.14
N THR A 505 4.32 14.48 0.69
CA THR A 505 4.24 15.25 1.94
C THR A 505 3.54 14.43 3.02
N PRO A 506 4.14 13.32 3.49
CA PRO A 506 3.45 12.32 4.32
C PRO A 506 3.06 12.85 5.71
N THR A 507 3.61 14.00 6.12
CA THR A 507 3.31 14.67 7.38
C THR A 507 2.17 15.68 7.28
N LEU A 508 1.69 15.98 6.07
CA LEU A 508 0.60 16.93 5.84
C LEU A 508 -0.70 16.18 5.57
N ALA A 509 -1.79 16.68 6.15
CA ALA A 509 -3.14 16.26 5.85
C ALA A 509 -3.78 17.24 4.86
N TYR A 510 -4.47 16.71 3.86
CA TYR A 510 -5.13 17.46 2.80
C TYR A 510 -6.61 17.14 2.75
N TRP A 511 -7.39 18.15 2.38
CA TRP A 511 -8.80 18.04 2.04
C TRP A 511 -9.02 18.76 0.72
N GLU A 512 -9.53 18.07 -0.27
CA GLU A 512 -9.67 18.58 -1.63
C GLU A 512 -11.10 18.44 -2.09
N SER A 513 -11.66 19.51 -2.64
CA SER A 513 -13.02 19.52 -3.17
C SER A 513 -13.02 20.04 -4.60
N ALA A 514 -13.39 19.15 -5.53
CA ALA A 514 -13.60 19.50 -6.93
C ALA A 514 -14.73 20.52 -7.11
N ASP A 515 -15.77 20.43 -6.30
CA ASP A 515 -16.95 21.31 -6.35
C ASP A 515 -16.60 22.76 -5.99
N THR A 516 -15.70 22.96 -5.03
CA THR A 516 -15.25 24.30 -4.64
C THR A 516 -13.95 24.73 -5.32
N GLY A 517 -13.23 23.81 -5.96
CA GLY A 517 -11.89 24.06 -6.54
C GLY A 517 -10.80 24.33 -5.49
N LEU A 518 -11.02 23.93 -4.24
CA LEU A 518 -10.15 24.25 -3.10
C LEU A 518 -9.39 23.02 -2.61
N SER A 519 -8.13 23.24 -2.24
CA SER A 519 -7.29 22.34 -1.45
C SER A 519 -6.97 23.01 -0.12
N ILE A 520 -7.23 22.30 0.97
CA ILE A 520 -6.96 22.74 2.34
C ILE A 520 -5.91 21.80 2.91
N SER A 521 -4.84 22.34 3.51
CA SER A 521 -3.79 21.52 4.14
C SER A 521 -3.51 21.91 5.58
N LEU A 522 -3.15 20.89 6.36
CA LEU A 522 -2.82 20.98 7.78
C LEU A 522 -1.51 20.25 8.06
N ASP A 523 -0.61 20.92 8.78
CA ASP A 523 0.50 20.26 9.48
C ASP A 523 0.08 19.96 10.93
N PRO A 524 -0.15 18.69 11.31
CA PRO A 524 -0.55 18.34 12.67
C PRO A 524 0.54 18.63 13.71
N ALA A 525 1.82 18.61 13.32
CA ALA A 525 2.94 18.83 14.23
C ALA A 525 3.18 20.31 14.54
N ALA A 526 2.78 21.22 13.65
CA ALA A 526 2.96 22.66 13.80
C ALA A 526 1.90 23.35 14.67
N ASN A 527 0.83 22.65 15.08
CA ASN A 527 -0.32 23.26 15.74
C ASN A 527 -0.34 22.99 17.26
N THR A 528 0.37 23.83 18.02
CA THR A 528 0.45 23.74 19.49
C THR A 528 -0.45 24.75 20.24
N ALA A 529 -1.04 25.74 19.55
CA ALA A 529 -1.79 26.84 20.19
C ALA A 529 -2.97 27.39 19.36
N GLY A 530 -3.62 26.55 18.55
CA GLY A 530 -4.69 26.93 17.63
C GLY A 530 -4.64 26.06 16.38
N LEU A 531 -5.67 26.13 15.54
CA LEU A 531 -5.67 25.44 14.24
C LEU A 531 -5.22 26.42 13.16
N ARG A 532 -4.29 25.99 12.32
CA ARG A 532 -3.83 26.74 11.14
C ARG A 532 -3.97 25.86 9.91
N LEU A 533 -4.72 26.34 8.93
CA LEU A 533 -5.02 25.66 7.68
C LEU A 533 -4.55 26.53 6.51
N GLN A 534 -3.76 25.94 5.62
CA GLN A 534 -3.35 26.60 4.39
C GLN A 534 -4.37 26.29 3.29
N LEU A 535 -4.91 27.34 2.66
CA LEU A 535 -5.84 27.22 1.54
C LEU A 535 -5.11 27.50 0.23
N SER A 536 -5.34 26.64 -0.75
CA SER A 536 -4.85 26.77 -2.12
C SER A 536 -5.89 26.31 -3.13
N SER A 537 -5.64 26.58 -4.41
CA SER A 537 -6.36 25.89 -5.50
C SER A 537 -5.99 24.40 -5.53
N LEU A 538 -6.77 23.60 -6.26
CA LEU A 538 -6.39 22.21 -6.59
C LEU A 538 -5.08 22.11 -7.40
N SER A 539 -4.69 23.17 -8.11
CA SER A 539 -3.41 23.29 -8.81
C SER A 539 -2.25 23.78 -7.92
N GLY A 540 -2.47 23.96 -6.61
CA GLY A 540 -1.43 24.36 -5.67
C GLY A 540 -1.15 25.88 -5.56
N LEU A 541 -1.93 26.73 -6.24
CA LEU A 541 -1.83 28.18 -6.08
C LEU A 541 -2.31 28.59 -4.70
N SER A 542 -1.44 29.21 -3.89
CA SER A 542 -1.79 29.64 -2.54
C SER A 542 -2.83 30.76 -2.54
N TYR A 543 -3.92 30.56 -1.80
CA TYR A 543 -4.98 31.56 -1.61
C TYR A 543 -4.82 32.30 -0.30
N SER A 544 -4.89 31.63 0.84
CA SER A 544 -4.86 32.30 2.15
C SER A 544 -4.51 31.33 3.28
N LEU A 545 -4.30 31.87 4.47
CA LEU A 545 -4.16 31.12 5.71
C LEU A 545 -5.41 31.31 6.57
N LEU A 546 -6.06 30.21 6.94
CA LEU A 546 -7.05 30.17 8.00
C LEU A 546 -6.34 29.95 9.34
N ALA A 547 -6.57 30.83 10.31
CA ALA A 547 -6.11 30.64 11.67
C ALA A 547 -7.22 30.95 12.67
N GLY A 548 -7.31 30.14 13.73
CA GLY A 548 -8.35 30.32 14.74
C GLY A 548 -8.21 29.41 15.95
N SER A 549 -9.20 29.49 16.82
CA SER A 549 -9.27 28.70 18.06
C SER A 549 -10.52 27.82 18.09
N ARG A 550 -10.42 26.71 18.82
CA ARG A 550 -11.54 25.77 18.97
C ARG A 550 -12.61 26.42 19.85
N VAL A 551 -13.82 26.56 19.31
CA VAL A 551 -14.99 27.11 20.01
C VAL A 551 -15.92 26.04 20.57
N SER A 552 -15.86 24.81 20.02
CA SER A 552 -16.60 23.67 20.57
C SER A 552 -15.98 22.33 20.15
N LEU A 553 -16.39 21.23 20.77
CA LEU A 553 -16.00 19.86 20.42
C LEU A 553 -16.98 19.19 19.44
N ALA A 554 -18.02 19.90 18.98
CA ALA A 554 -18.92 19.34 17.97
C ALA A 554 -18.17 19.03 16.68
N THR A 555 -18.47 17.87 16.12
CA THR A 555 -17.81 17.31 14.94
C THR A 555 -18.78 17.02 13.79
N ALA A 556 -20.04 17.42 13.93
CA ALA A 556 -21.06 17.14 12.92
C ALA A 556 -20.99 18.18 11.80
N CYS A 557 -20.81 17.69 10.57
CA CYS A 557 -20.84 18.48 9.33
C CYS A 557 -22.24 18.97 8.92
N SER A 558 -23.24 18.82 9.78
CA SER A 558 -24.58 19.34 9.56
C SER A 558 -24.70 20.75 10.10
N GLY A 559 -24.98 21.70 9.21
CA GLY A 559 -25.61 22.95 9.62
C GLY A 559 -26.82 22.64 10.50
N ASN A 560 -26.80 23.20 11.72
CA ASN A 560 -27.84 23.15 12.76
C ASN A 560 -27.82 21.98 13.77
N THR A 561 -26.68 21.39 14.10
CA THR A 561 -26.47 21.02 15.52
C THR A 561 -25.68 22.14 16.17
N THR A 562 -26.34 22.98 16.96
CA THR A 562 -25.65 23.97 17.80
C THR A 562 -24.64 23.21 18.63
N ALA A 563 -23.37 23.48 18.38
CA ALA A 563 -22.28 22.86 19.08
C ALA A 563 -22.39 23.23 20.56
N THR A 564 -22.19 22.28 21.49
CA THR A 564 -22.27 22.60 22.92
C THR A 564 -21.23 23.67 23.26
N ASP A 565 -21.69 24.85 23.69
CA ASP A 565 -20.82 25.93 24.12
C ASP A 565 -20.24 25.57 25.48
N MET A 566 -18.94 25.26 25.52
CA MET A 566 -18.24 24.85 26.73
C MET A 566 -18.23 25.96 27.80
N THR A 567 -18.23 27.22 27.37
CA THR A 567 -18.28 28.37 28.28
C THR A 567 -19.63 28.43 28.98
N MET A 568 -20.72 28.27 28.22
CA MET A 568 -22.07 28.23 28.78
C MET A 568 -22.31 26.96 29.59
N ALA A 569 -21.76 25.82 29.18
CA ALA A 569 -21.83 24.58 29.94
C ALA A 569 -21.15 24.71 31.31
N ASP A 570 -19.92 25.24 31.36
CA ASP A 570 -19.21 25.50 32.61
C ASP A 570 -19.92 26.55 33.47
N GLN A 571 -20.51 27.57 32.85
CA GLN A 571 -21.36 28.53 33.54
C GLN A 571 -22.58 27.84 34.17
N LEU A 572 -23.29 26.97 33.44
CA LEU A 572 -24.43 26.24 33.99
C LEU A 572 -24.01 25.30 35.13
N PHE A 573 -22.87 24.61 35.02
CA PHE A 573 -22.38 23.77 36.12
C PHE A 573 -22.09 24.58 37.38
N ALA A 574 -21.41 25.73 37.23
CA ALA A 574 -21.14 26.62 38.37
C ALA A 574 -22.44 27.15 38.99
N LEU A 575 -23.41 27.53 38.16
CA LEU A 575 -24.73 27.99 38.62
C LEU A 575 -25.52 26.87 39.31
N ALA A 576 -25.46 25.64 38.78
CA ALA A 576 -26.09 24.47 39.38
C ALA A 576 -25.48 24.14 40.76
N GLU A 577 -24.15 24.22 40.87
CA GLU A 577 -23.43 24.03 42.12
C GLU A 577 -23.72 25.14 43.16
N GLN A 578 -23.93 26.36 42.69
CA GLN A 578 -24.22 27.51 43.53
C GLN A 578 -25.68 27.54 44.03
N HIS A 579 -26.65 27.26 43.15
CA HIS A 579 -28.07 27.45 43.43
C HIS A 579 -28.81 26.16 43.78
N TYR A 580 -28.29 24.99 43.41
CA TYR A 580 -28.91 23.68 43.63
C TYR A 580 -27.94 22.69 44.29
N ALA A 581 -27.14 23.17 45.25
CA ALA A 581 -26.10 22.39 45.94
C ALA A 581 -26.60 21.08 46.59
N THR A 582 -27.89 20.97 46.90
CA THR A 582 -28.49 19.73 47.42
C THR A 582 -28.57 18.61 46.39
N LEU A 583 -28.65 18.95 45.10
CA LEU A 583 -28.65 18.02 43.97
C LEU A 583 -27.26 17.92 43.32
N PHE A 584 -26.57 19.06 43.20
CA PHE A 584 -25.31 19.20 42.49
C PHE A 584 -24.21 19.79 43.41
N PRO A 585 -23.77 19.08 44.46
CA PRO A 585 -22.79 19.63 45.39
C PRO A 585 -21.41 19.79 44.73
N ALA A 586 -20.83 20.98 44.82
CA ALA A 586 -19.45 21.22 44.41
C ALA A 586 -18.50 20.26 45.14
N SER A 587 -17.61 19.59 44.39
CA SER A 587 -16.65 18.64 44.96
C SER A 587 -15.39 18.59 44.13
N LEU A 588 -14.25 18.36 44.79
CA LEU A 588 -12.95 18.19 44.13
C LEU A 588 -12.89 16.92 43.24
N VAL A 589 -13.86 16.01 43.38
CA VAL A 589 -13.97 14.79 42.57
C VAL A 589 -15.10 14.85 41.53
N SER A 590 -15.80 15.99 41.42
CA SER A 590 -16.75 16.25 40.33
C SER A 590 -15.98 16.85 39.16
N PHE A 591 -15.78 16.08 38.09
CA PHE A 591 -15.11 16.54 36.87
C PHE A 591 -16.00 16.37 35.65
N ASN A 592 -15.80 17.24 34.66
CA ASN A 592 -16.48 17.14 33.37
C ASN A 592 -15.97 15.90 32.62
N GLN A 593 -16.88 15.02 32.22
CA GLN A 593 -16.64 13.90 31.31
C GLN A 593 -17.30 14.23 29.98
N MET A 594 -16.58 14.02 28.88
CA MET A 594 -17.07 14.38 27.53
C MET A 594 -17.31 13.11 26.72
N GLU A 595 -18.50 13.01 26.12
CA GLU A 595 -18.90 11.91 25.24
C GLU A 595 -19.60 12.49 24.00
N GLY A 596 -18.87 12.57 22.88
CA GLY A 596 -19.36 13.19 21.64
C GLY A 596 -19.69 14.67 21.82
N ASN A 597 -20.89 15.09 21.40
CA ASN A 597 -21.42 16.46 21.61
C ASN A 597 -22.01 16.67 23.02
N THR A 598 -21.83 15.71 23.95
CA THR A 598 -22.42 15.78 25.29
C THR A 598 -21.35 16.00 26.38
N VAL A 599 -21.57 17.01 27.23
CA VAL A 599 -20.76 17.24 28.43
C VAL A 599 -21.52 16.75 29.65
N HIS A 600 -20.93 15.84 30.40
CA HIS A 600 -21.49 15.29 31.63
C HIS A 600 -20.70 15.79 32.84
N ARG A 601 -21.38 16.17 33.92
CA ARG A 601 -20.77 16.32 35.24
C ARG A 601 -21.46 15.38 36.21
N TYR A 602 -20.71 14.41 36.73
CA TYR A 602 -21.18 13.47 37.74
C TYR A 602 -20.88 14.02 39.15
N TYR A 603 -21.86 13.91 40.04
CA TYR A 603 -21.80 14.36 41.43
C TYR A 603 -21.88 13.15 42.36
N PRO A 604 -20.73 12.61 42.81
CA PRO A 604 -20.69 11.34 43.53
C PRO A 604 -21.48 11.31 44.83
N ALA A 605 -21.60 12.47 45.51
CA ALA A 605 -22.30 12.58 46.78
C ALA A 605 -23.82 12.38 46.66
N THR A 606 -24.41 12.72 45.52
CA THR A 606 -25.85 12.60 45.25
C THR A 606 -26.18 11.53 44.22
N GLY A 607 -25.17 11.00 43.54
CA GLY A 607 -25.34 10.08 42.41
C GLY A 607 -25.96 10.74 41.18
N MET A 608 -26.03 12.08 41.13
CA MET A 608 -26.61 12.84 40.03
C MET A 608 -25.60 13.03 38.88
N THR A 609 -26.08 13.11 37.65
CA THR A 609 -25.33 13.56 36.48
C THR A 609 -26.11 14.66 35.78
N LEU A 610 -25.48 15.81 35.56
CA LEU A 610 -25.99 16.85 34.66
C LEU A 610 -25.31 16.69 33.30
N SER A 611 -26.10 16.66 32.22
CA SER A 611 -25.65 16.37 30.85
C SER A 611 -26.11 17.47 29.89
N ILE A 612 -25.25 17.94 29.01
CA ILE A 612 -25.54 19.04 28.08
C ILE A 612 -25.15 18.62 26.67
N THR A 613 -26.12 18.57 25.74
CA THR A 613 -25.93 18.21 24.33
C THR A 613 -26.49 19.31 23.43
N GLY A 614 -25.61 20.07 22.78
CA GLY A 614 -25.95 21.32 22.10
C GLY A 614 -26.59 22.31 23.07
N GLU A 615 -27.82 22.73 22.79
CA GLU A 615 -28.63 23.52 23.73
C GLU A 615 -29.41 22.65 24.73
N SER A 616 -29.52 21.34 24.59
CA SER A 616 -30.37 20.53 25.48
C SER A 616 -29.66 20.17 26.79
N VAL A 617 -30.30 20.42 27.92
CA VAL A 617 -29.82 20.04 29.26
C VAL A 617 -30.68 18.90 29.80
N SER A 618 -30.05 17.87 30.35
CA SER A 618 -30.70 16.70 30.94
C SER A 618 -30.05 16.28 32.26
N VAL A 619 -30.82 15.65 33.15
CA VAL A 619 -30.34 15.08 34.42
C VAL A 619 -30.58 13.58 34.46
N LYS A 620 -29.70 12.81 35.12
CA LYS A 620 -29.93 11.41 35.50
C LYS A 620 -29.37 11.14 36.89
N GLY A 621 -29.81 10.06 37.53
CA GLY A 621 -29.37 9.66 38.87
C GLY A 621 -30.20 10.25 40.00
N GLY A 622 -29.86 9.89 41.24
CA GLY A 622 -30.60 10.31 42.44
C GLY A 622 -32.10 9.98 42.35
N ASN A 623 -32.95 10.99 42.63
CA ASN A 623 -34.41 10.87 42.57
C ASN A 623 -34.98 10.85 41.13
N TYR A 624 -34.15 11.04 40.10
CA TYR A 624 -34.58 11.15 38.70
C TYR A 624 -34.44 9.84 37.91
N GLY A 625 -33.97 8.76 38.57
CA GLY A 625 -33.82 7.44 37.96
C GLY A 625 -32.61 7.32 37.02
N ASN A 626 -32.50 6.20 36.32
CA ASN A 626 -31.29 5.85 35.54
C ASN A 626 -31.30 6.37 34.08
N SER A 627 -32.41 6.96 33.62
CA SER A 627 -32.55 7.54 32.29
C SER A 627 -32.25 9.04 32.29
N LEU A 628 -31.73 9.57 31.17
CA LEU A 628 -31.61 11.02 30.98
C LEU A 628 -33.01 11.64 30.87
N LEU A 629 -33.32 12.56 31.79
CA LEU A 629 -34.53 13.35 31.78
C LEU A 629 -34.19 14.79 31.32
N PRO A 630 -34.77 15.28 30.21
CA PRO A 630 -34.54 16.65 29.77
C PRO A 630 -35.14 17.66 30.75
N VAL A 631 -34.39 18.71 31.05
CA VAL A 631 -34.76 19.77 32.02
C VAL A 631 -34.85 21.17 31.40
N GLY A 632 -34.41 21.35 30.16
CA GLY A 632 -34.59 22.61 29.43
C GLY A 632 -33.49 22.89 28.42
N ASN A 633 -33.48 24.11 27.86
CA ASN A 633 -32.40 24.60 27.01
C ASN A 633 -31.31 25.32 27.83
N LEU A 634 -30.06 25.26 27.39
CA LEU A 634 -28.87 25.74 28.10
C LEU A 634 -28.93 27.25 28.32
N SER A 635 -29.13 28.01 27.25
CA SER A 635 -29.26 29.47 27.31
C SER A 635 -30.47 29.92 28.15
N GLU A 636 -31.60 29.23 28.04
CA GLU A 636 -32.81 29.52 28.83
C GLU A 636 -32.61 29.19 30.30
N LEU A 637 -31.98 28.07 30.65
CA LEU A 637 -31.70 27.68 32.03
C LEU A 637 -30.68 28.61 32.68
N ILE A 638 -29.62 29.02 31.95
CA ILE A 638 -28.69 30.02 32.46
C ILE A 638 -29.43 31.33 32.70
N ASN A 639 -30.25 31.79 31.76
CA ASN A 639 -31.06 33.01 31.94
C ASN A 639 -32.09 32.85 33.07
N GLN A 640 -32.65 31.67 33.28
CA GLN A 640 -33.54 31.40 34.41
C GLN A 640 -32.78 31.44 35.72
N ILE A 641 -31.59 30.83 35.83
CA ILE A 641 -30.81 30.76 37.06
C ILE A 641 -30.12 32.11 37.38
N THR A 642 -29.65 32.83 36.35
CA THR A 642 -29.00 34.15 36.48
C THR A 642 -29.99 35.31 36.53
N GLY A 643 -31.09 35.22 35.77
CA GLY A 643 -32.26 36.10 35.88
C GLY A 643 -33.08 35.82 37.14
N SER A 644 -32.92 34.63 37.74
CA SER A 644 -33.31 34.38 39.12
C SER A 644 -32.26 34.93 40.11
N GLY A 645 -32.27 36.25 40.25
CA GLY A 645 -32.32 36.83 41.60
C GLY A 645 -33.61 36.48 42.36
N ALA A 646 -34.47 35.62 41.81
CA ALA A 646 -35.54 34.93 42.51
C ALA A 646 -34.95 33.76 43.33
N THR A 647 -34.32 34.09 44.46
CA THR A 647 -34.45 33.19 45.59
C THR A 647 -35.95 33.13 45.88
N ASP A 648 -36.59 31.96 45.71
CA ASP A 648 -37.99 31.82 46.05
C ASP A 648 -38.19 32.21 47.52
N TYR A 649 -38.94 33.29 47.77
CA TYR A 649 -39.32 33.66 49.12
C TYR A 649 -40.71 33.09 49.42
N ASN A 650 -40.89 32.66 50.67
CA ASN A 650 -42.20 32.50 51.26
C ASN A 650 -42.70 33.88 51.66
N LEU A 651 -43.75 34.33 50.98
CA LEU A 651 -44.51 35.52 51.33
C LEU A 651 -45.59 35.16 52.36
N LEU A 652 -45.56 35.81 53.51
CA LEU A 652 -46.64 35.88 54.48
C LEU A 652 -47.26 37.28 54.42
N VAL A 653 -48.57 37.36 54.18
CA VAL A 653 -49.33 38.61 54.24
C VAL A 653 -50.30 38.56 55.41
N THR A 654 -50.10 39.45 56.39
CA THR A 654 -50.99 39.56 57.56
C THR A 654 -51.49 40.99 57.74
N GLY A 655 -52.68 41.17 58.28
CA GLY A 655 -53.16 42.51 58.62
C GLY A 655 -54.66 42.59 58.81
N THR A 656 -55.16 43.81 58.83
CA THR A 656 -56.59 44.08 59.00
C THR A 656 -57.08 45.08 57.96
N GLY A 657 -58.23 44.76 57.38
CA GLY A 657 -59.02 45.66 56.55
C GLY A 657 -60.20 46.22 57.31
N ARG A 658 -60.50 47.49 57.07
CA ARG A 658 -61.72 48.16 57.50
C ARG A 658 -62.57 48.43 56.26
N ILE A 659 -63.79 47.90 56.27
CA ILE A 659 -64.80 48.17 55.24
C ILE A 659 -65.87 49.04 55.88
N VAL A 660 -66.07 50.25 55.34
CA VAL A 660 -67.10 51.18 55.80
C VAL A 660 -68.19 51.26 54.74
N MET A 661 -69.43 50.91 55.11
CA MET A 661 -70.61 50.98 54.26
C MET A 661 -71.73 51.68 55.02
N SER A 662 -72.15 52.87 54.58
CA SER A 662 -73.34 53.57 55.09
C SER A 662 -73.53 53.47 56.61
N SER A 663 -72.51 53.89 57.38
CA SER A 663 -72.37 53.86 58.86
C SER A 663 -72.02 52.52 59.54
N THR A 664 -71.97 51.40 58.82
CA THR A 664 -71.50 50.11 59.37
C THR A 664 -70.02 49.91 59.08
N THR A 665 -69.25 49.53 60.11
CA THR A 665 -67.83 49.17 59.97
C THR A 665 -67.64 47.67 60.15
N ILE A 666 -67.06 47.02 59.14
CA ILE A 666 -66.68 45.60 59.20
C ILE A 666 -65.16 45.53 59.22
N ASN A 667 -64.61 44.88 60.25
CA ASN A 667 -63.18 44.58 60.33
C ASN A 667 -62.94 43.18 59.75
N ARG A 668 -62.01 43.08 58.79
CA ARG A 668 -61.64 41.83 58.13
C ARG A 668 -60.18 41.51 58.44
N LYS A 669 -59.91 40.34 58.99
CA LYS A 669 -58.54 39.83 59.12
C LYS A 669 -58.06 39.32 57.76
N VAL A 670 -56.82 39.66 57.40
CA VAL A 670 -56.11 39.10 56.24
C VAL A 670 -54.94 38.29 56.78
N ASP A 671 -54.85 37.04 56.31
CA ASP A 671 -53.80 36.09 56.70
C ASP A 671 -53.69 35.05 55.60
N PHE A 672 -52.66 35.13 54.76
CA PHE A 672 -52.38 34.12 53.75
C PHE A 672 -50.89 34.02 53.44
N LYS A 673 -50.50 32.85 52.91
CA LYS A 673 -49.12 32.52 52.56
C LYS A 673 -49.01 32.15 51.09
N ARG A 674 -47.88 32.48 50.48
CA ARG A 674 -47.55 32.12 49.09
C ARG A 674 -46.06 31.82 48.98
N SER A 675 -45.71 30.69 48.39
CA SER A 675 -44.33 30.32 48.07
C SER A 675 -43.96 30.72 46.64
N GLY A 676 -42.66 30.76 46.35
CA GLY A 676 -42.17 31.05 44.99
C GLY A 676 -42.35 32.51 44.57
N VAL A 677 -42.29 33.44 45.54
CA VAL A 677 -42.44 34.86 45.27
C VAL A 677 -41.07 35.48 45.06
N THR A 678 -40.91 36.20 43.94
CA THR A 678 -39.72 37.02 43.69
C THR A 678 -39.69 38.20 44.66
N ARG A 679 -38.58 38.36 45.37
CA ARG A 679 -38.39 39.50 46.26
C ARG A 679 -38.07 40.77 45.46
N PRO A 680 -38.81 41.88 45.69
CA PRO A 680 -38.46 43.17 45.12
C PRO A 680 -37.23 43.77 45.82
N ASP A 681 -36.52 44.67 45.14
CA ASP A 681 -35.49 45.50 45.77
C ASP A 681 -36.14 46.40 46.85
N SER A 682 -35.48 46.57 48.00
CA SER A 682 -36.01 47.39 49.11
C SER A 682 -36.07 48.88 48.82
N THR A 683 -35.42 49.33 47.75
CA THR A 683 -35.51 50.71 47.24
C THR A 683 -36.57 50.87 46.15
N ASP A 684 -37.06 49.77 45.56
CA ASP A 684 -38.02 49.79 44.46
C ASP A 684 -39.47 49.70 44.96
N THR A 685 -40.02 50.87 45.29
CA THR A 685 -41.42 51.01 45.71
C THR A 685 -42.43 50.62 44.62
N VAL A 686 -42.06 50.68 43.34
CA VAL A 686 -42.94 50.30 42.23
C VAL A 686 -43.08 48.79 42.15
N ALA A 687 -41.96 48.06 42.26
CA ALA A 687 -41.98 46.60 42.34
C ALA A 687 -42.72 46.09 43.59
N MET A 688 -42.54 46.74 44.74
CA MET A 688 -43.32 46.44 45.95
C MET A 688 -44.82 46.68 45.77
N GLN A 689 -45.22 47.79 45.14
CA GLN A 689 -46.62 48.05 44.81
C GLN A 689 -47.20 47.00 43.84
N ALA A 690 -46.43 46.55 42.85
CA ALA A 690 -46.83 45.48 41.94
C ALA A 690 -47.03 44.15 42.69
N LEU A 691 -46.15 43.82 43.64
CA LEU A 691 -46.28 42.65 44.49
C LEU A 691 -47.55 42.73 45.36
N VAL A 692 -47.84 43.89 45.96
CA VAL A 692 -49.08 44.12 46.72
C VAL A 692 -50.30 43.94 45.82
N ARG A 693 -50.31 44.57 44.64
CA ARG A 693 -51.46 44.55 43.72
C ARG A 693 -51.76 43.13 43.24
N SER A 694 -50.74 42.33 42.93
CA SER A 694 -50.92 40.95 42.47
C SER A 694 -51.40 39.99 43.56
N ASN A 695 -51.12 40.26 44.84
CA ASN A 695 -51.52 39.39 45.96
C ASN A 695 -52.80 39.85 46.69
N VAL A 696 -53.21 41.11 46.52
CA VAL A 696 -54.38 41.68 47.21
C VAL A 696 -55.59 41.85 46.28
N SER A 697 -55.41 41.72 44.96
CA SER A 697 -56.49 41.86 43.94
C SER A 697 -57.71 40.96 44.18
N THR A 698 -57.52 39.79 44.79
CA THR A 698 -58.62 38.87 45.13
C THR A 698 -59.45 39.35 46.32
N ILE A 699 -58.88 40.20 47.18
CA ILE A 699 -59.51 40.76 48.39
C ILE A 699 -60.08 42.17 48.10
N LEU A 700 -59.38 42.92 47.25
CA LEU A 700 -59.70 44.27 46.77
C LEU A 700 -59.65 44.27 45.24
N PRO A 701 -60.79 44.04 44.55
CA PRO A 701 -60.83 44.02 43.09
C PRO A 701 -60.47 45.37 42.47
N THR A 702 -60.83 46.47 43.13
CA THR A 702 -60.42 47.83 42.80
C THR A 702 -59.47 48.36 43.86
N ILE A 703 -58.31 48.86 43.40
CA ILE A 703 -57.27 49.46 44.23
C ILE A 703 -56.96 50.83 43.64
N ASP A 704 -57.26 51.88 44.40
CA ASP A 704 -57.04 53.27 44.01
C ASP A 704 -55.65 53.73 44.38
N SER A 705 -55.16 53.34 45.57
CA SER A 705 -53.82 53.69 46.02
C SER A 705 -53.16 52.58 46.82
N ILE A 706 -51.83 52.50 46.71
CA ILE A 706 -50.96 51.64 47.51
C ILE A 706 -49.82 52.51 48.03
N SER A 707 -49.71 52.66 49.34
CA SER A 707 -48.57 53.30 50.00
C SER A 707 -47.72 52.27 50.71
N ILE A 708 -46.41 52.28 50.45
CA ILE A 708 -45.44 51.38 51.09
C ILE A 708 -44.71 52.14 52.18
N VAL A 709 -44.72 51.60 53.40
CA VAL A 709 -44.07 52.19 54.58
C VAL A 709 -43.39 51.11 55.42
N ASN A 710 -42.49 51.51 56.33
CA ASN A 710 -41.79 50.62 57.27
C ASN A 710 -41.08 49.44 56.59
N ILE A 711 -40.24 49.75 55.60
CA ILE A 711 -39.42 48.75 54.91
C ILE A 711 -38.27 48.34 55.85
N SER A 712 -38.13 47.05 56.09
CA SER A 712 -37.04 46.46 56.88
C SER A 712 -36.48 45.26 56.14
N GLU A 713 -35.15 45.19 56.05
CA GLU A 713 -34.44 44.18 55.28
C GLU A 713 -33.32 43.54 56.11
N SER A 714 -33.15 42.23 55.95
CA SER A 714 -32.00 41.46 56.40
C SER A 714 -31.47 40.57 55.25
N SER A 715 -30.42 39.80 55.52
CA SER A 715 -29.86 38.84 54.57
C SER A 715 -30.82 37.68 54.21
N THR A 716 -31.85 37.43 55.03
CA THR A 716 -32.78 36.29 54.87
C THR A 716 -34.24 36.69 54.83
N THR A 717 -34.58 37.92 55.20
CA THR A 717 -35.96 38.41 55.24
C THR A 717 -36.09 39.82 54.70
N MET A 718 -37.24 40.11 54.11
CA MET A 718 -37.67 41.47 53.79
C MET A 718 -39.09 41.65 54.27
N SER A 719 -39.37 42.74 54.98
CA SER A 719 -40.71 43.08 55.39
C SER A 719 -41.05 44.52 55.05
N PHE A 720 -42.30 44.77 54.70
CA PHE A 720 -42.82 46.13 54.52
C PHE A 720 -44.31 46.17 54.82
N THR A 721 -44.80 47.33 55.24
CA THR A 721 -46.23 47.57 55.44
C THR A 721 -46.82 48.26 54.22
N ALA A 722 -47.88 47.69 53.66
CA ALA A 722 -48.67 48.28 52.60
C ALA A 722 -50.00 48.82 53.16
N VAL A 723 -50.26 50.10 52.95
CA VAL A 723 -51.58 50.71 53.16
C VAL A 723 -52.28 50.76 51.81
N VAL A 724 -53.38 50.03 51.67
CA VAL A 724 -54.12 49.87 50.42
C VAL A 724 -55.52 50.45 50.58
N THR A 725 -55.88 51.39 49.71
CA THR A 725 -57.23 51.98 49.67
C THR A 725 -57.92 51.63 48.37
N GLY A 726 -59.20 51.32 48.44
CA GLY A 726 -60.08 51.14 47.30
C GLY A 726 -61.50 51.56 47.63
N ASP A 727 -62.02 52.50 46.86
CA ASP A 727 -63.42 52.86 46.79
C ASP A 727 -64.10 52.07 45.67
N THR A 728 -65.35 51.69 45.92
CA THR A 728 -66.19 51.05 44.90
C THR A 728 -67.42 51.93 44.66
N ASN A 729 -67.59 52.37 43.41
CA ASN A 729 -68.62 53.33 42.99
C ASN A 729 -70.08 52.83 43.12
N ILE A 730 -70.32 51.62 43.64
CA ILE A 730 -71.66 51.01 43.63
C ILE A 730 -72.41 51.24 44.96
N SER A 731 -71.81 51.82 46.01
CA SER A 731 -72.54 52.07 47.28
C SER A 731 -71.85 53.00 48.29
N GLY A 732 -70.84 53.79 47.91
CA GLY A 732 -70.05 54.58 48.88
C GLY A 732 -69.27 53.71 49.86
N THR A 733 -68.88 52.51 49.43
CA THR A 733 -68.12 51.56 50.23
C THR A 733 -66.63 51.89 50.13
N THR A 734 -66.06 52.40 51.22
CA THR A 734 -64.62 52.61 51.34
C THR A 734 -63.96 51.43 52.02
N ARG A 735 -62.92 50.89 51.38
CA ARG A 735 -62.11 49.80 51.91
C ARG A 735 -60.69 50.27 52.13
N ASN A 736 -60.22 50.16 53.37
CA ASN A 736 -58.84 50.51 53.73
C ASN A 736 -58.19 49.30 54.43
N TYR A 737 -57.05 48.85 53.93
CA TYR A 737 -56.30 47.72 54.48
C TYR A 737 -54.90 48.17 54.86
N THR A 738 -54.45 47.74 56.04
CA THR A 738 -53.05 47.84 56.47
C THR A 738 -52.51 46.43 56.58
N LEU A 739 -51.55 46.12 55.71
CA LEU A 739 -51.04 44.77 55.49
C LEU A 739 -49.52 44.73 55.67
N LEU A 740 -49.02 43.83 56.51
CA LEU A 740 -47.61 43.47 56.60
C LEU A 740 -47.31 42.39 55.56
N PHE A 741 -46.37 42.66 54.67
CA PHE A 741 -45.78 41.71 53.74
C PHE A 741 -44.44 41.28 54.32
N GLU A 742 -44.27 39.99 54.61
CA GLU A 742 -43.02 39.41 55.07
C GLU A 742 -42.56 38.35 54.08
N LEU A 743 -41.43 38.58 53.44
CA LEU A 743 -40.74 37.65 52.57
C LEU A 743 -39.63 36.99 53.37
N SER A 744 -39.66 35.67 53.49
CA SER A 744 -38.61 34.86 54.11
C SER A 744 -37.98 33.93 53.08
N ARG A 745 -36.65 33.92 53.00
CA ARG A 745 -35.93 33.09 52.03
C ARG A 745 -36.20 31.62 52.35
N LEU A 746 -36.51 30.81 51.34
CA LEU A 746 -36.58 29.35 51.48
C LEU A 746 -35.25 28.73 51.90
#